data_AF-A0A9D7SVB9-F1
#
_entry.id   AF-A0A9D7SVB9-F1
#
_cell.length_a   1.000
_cell.length_b   1.000
_cell.length_c   1.000
_cell.angle_alpha   90.00
_cell.angle_beta   90.00
_cell.angle_gamma   90.00
#
_symmetry.space_group_name_H-M   'P 1'
#
loop_
_entity.id
_entity.type
_entity.pdbx_description
1 polymer ?
#
loop_
_entity_poly.entity_id
_entity_poly.type
_entity_poly.pdbx_seq_one_letter_code
_entity_poly.pdbx_strand_id
1 'polypeptide(L)'
;MKKLNSILLLAILGLSVNLKAQTPNLIWAKHMGASSTSGLSVPAEGRFIAVDVQGNVYTTGTFVHIADFDPGPGIFNLETNNFYDIAEIFVSKLDVNGNFLWAKQFRGDADVDDLINDYSNSIVVDANNNVYITGYFTGQVDFDPGLGVYDLNSSNGIGFVSKLDSMGNYVWTKQIPASGNYLAVNSFGNVSITGTFGGSVGDFDPGSGIYPLDSSHGDIFDLTLDVLGNFVWAKQFGGHGMISDESTSIAVDANGNVYTTGYFLGTADFDPSITESYNLTSSNQEDIFVSKLDANGNFVWAKDFKGSFIGMNLFTDVSNSIAVDGNGNAYTTGYFQGTVDFDPSENGTSNLITNDIDIFVSKLNTNGDFVWAKKMGGTTYIDQGRSIAVDANGNVYTTGIFAGTSDFDPGTAIHNLISADINTTDIFVSKLDANGNFVWAGHLGGIYNDFDNSITVNVNENVYTTGQFKGISDFDPGNGTYNLPSCYDDLNLEYYPDIFVAKLCFIETPTITGPTTFCQGSSITLTASTASSYLWSNGMTTQNINVSTSGNYSVTVSNASGCSAASTTITVIGNSYPPIPTITAGGTTTFCQGGSVMLTASLANSYLWSNGATTQTITVTSSGDYKVTVSNATGCSTSSTGMTTVTVLPLPPPVNVTADGPTTFCQGGSVILSAGAASSYLWSNGSTTQNITVSTSGNYTVTVMNANGCSASSTATMVTVHPLPIATITSSGPISFCQGNSVTLTAGPASSYLWSNGSTTQNITVSSSGNYTITVMNAGGCSASSVATSVTVNPLPLVDLGVDTILQQGQQIILDATGPGLTYFWSTGATTPTITVNSMGTYAVTVTNSQGCTSFDTIVVTFTTSTSDQRVKFKITVSPNPTDEIIHITCQGGSTSLAQIIDNLGKVIIEDTALVSDGVKRTLSLEKMPSGIYYLRLVGNGFTKTVSIVKQ
;
A
#
# COMPACT_ATOMS: atom_id res chain seq x y z
N MET A 1 16.81 16.27 -14.32
CA MET A 1 18.08 17.03 -14.30
C MET A 1 18.57 17.14 -12.86
N LYS A 2 19.76 16.59 -12.58
CA LYS A 2 20.79 16.96 -11.58
C LYS A 2 20.32 17.42 -10.18
N LYS A 3 20.52 16.68 -9.08
CA LYS A 3 21.76 16.23 -8.37
C LYS A 3 21.98 17.07 -7.08
N LEU A 4 21.97 16.41 -5.93
CA LEU A 4 23.01 16.38 -4.86
C LEU A 4 22.44 15.50 -3.70
N ASN A 5 22.85 14.23 -3.50
CA ASN A 5 24.03 13.74 -2.73
C ASN A 5 24.02 14.19 -1.26
N SER A 6 24.23 13.39 -0.21
CA SER A 6 24.59 11.98 -0.01
C SER A 6 24.42 11.67 1.49
N ILE A 7 23.64 10.66 1.89
CA ILE A 7 23.88 9.88 3.13
C ILE A 7 23.44 8.44 2.82
N LEU A 8 24.40 7.63 2.37
CA LEU A 8 24.28 6.18 2.30
C LEU A 8 24.81 5.66 3.64
N LEU A 9 23.90 5.29 4.54
CA LEU A 9 24.26 4.59 5.77
C LEU A 9 24.56 3.14 5.38
N LEU A 10 25.84 2.81 5.32
CA LEU A 10 26.36 1.47 5.16
C LEU A 10 26.07 0.69 6.45
N ALA A 11 24.85 0.16 6.58
CA ALA A 11 24.56 -0.88 7.56
C ALA A 11 25.06 -2.20 6.97
N ILE A 12 26.32 -2.52 7.25
CA ILE A 12 26.85 -3.88 7.18
C ILE A 12 26.16 -4.66 8.30
N LEU A 13 24.92 -5.08 8.05
CA LEU A 13 24.36 -6.24 8.72
C LEU A 13 25.01 -7.43 8.04
N GLY A 14 25.73 -8.22 8.82
CA GLY A 14 26.20 -9.54 8.42
C GLY A 14 25.01 -10.35 7.92
N LEU A 15 24.82 -10.35 6.61
CA LEU A 15 24.20 -11.45 5.91
C LEU A 15 25.18 -12.60 6.10
N SER A 16 24.94 -13.40 7.14
CA SER A 16 25.27 -14.82 7.06
C SER A 16 24.60 -15.29 5.77
N VAL A 17 25.38 -15.39 4.69
CA VAL A 17 25.00 -16.20 3.56
C VAL A 17 24.82 -17.57 4.18
N ASN A 18 23.57 -17.98 4.42
CA ASN A 18 23.28 -19.39 4.62
C ASN A 18 23.78 -20.05 3.34
N LEU A 19 25.00 -20.56 3.38
CA LEU A 19 25.53 -21.45 2.37
C LEU A 19 24.48 -22.54 2.24
N LYS A 20 23.79 -22.57 1.10
CA LYS A 20 22.81 -23.60 0.81
C LYS A 20 23.58 -24.91 0.81
N ALA A 21 23.07 -25.91 1.53
CA ALA A 21 23.68 -27.24 1.56
C ALA A 21 24.02 -27.70 0.14
N GLN A 22 25.31 -27.92 -0.10
CA GLN A 22 25.82 -28.45 -1.35
C GLN A 22 25.79 -29.98 -1.26
N THR A 23 25.53 -30.66 -2.36
CA THR A 23 25.57 -32.13 -2.41
C THR A 23 26.87 -32.58 -3.10
N PRO A 24 27.72 -33.37 -2.43
CA PRO A 24 28.86 -33.98 -3.09
C PRO A 24 28.35 -34.96 -4.16
N ASN A 25 29.03 -35.00 -5.30
CA ASN A 25 28.73 -35.88 -6.41
C ASN A 25 29.98 -36.68 -6.78
N LEU A 26 29.81 -37.97 -7.00
CA LEU A 26 30.81 -38.80 -7.63
C LEU A 26 30.88 -38.49 -9.13
N ILE A 27 32.08 -38.20 -9.65
CA ILE A 27 32.33 -38.16 -11.11
C ILE A 27 32.74 -39.55 -11.59
N TRP A 28 33.72 -40.15 -10.92
CA TRP A 28 34.11 -41.55 -11.10
C TRP A 28 34.85 -42.03 -9.85
N ALA A 29 34.73 -43.32 -9.55
CA ALA A 29 35.62 -44.04 -8.64
C ALA A 29 36.13 -45.30 -9.34
N LYS A 30 37.40 -45.61 -9.09
CA LYS A 30 38.15 -46.70 -9.69
C LYS A 30 38.90 -47.45 -8.58
N HIS A 31 39.14 -48.73 -8.79
CA HIS A 31 40.01 -49.53 -7.92
C HIS A 31 41.15 -50.16 -8.71
N MET A 32 42.25 -50.41 -8.01
CA MET A 32 43.45 -51.11 -8.46
C MET A 32 43.83 -52.04 -7.31
N GLY A 33 44.35 -53.24 -7.57
CA GLY A 33 44.58 -54.17 -6.46
C GLY A 33 44.74 -55.62 -6.90
N ALA A 34 44.49 -56.55 -5.98
CA ALA A 34 44.96 -57.92 -6.18
C ALA A 34 44.31 -58.59 -7.39
N SER A 35 45.13 -59.27 -8.20
CA SER A 35 44.64 -60.02 -9.35
C SER A 35 43.95 -61.30 -8.91
N SER A 36 42.68 -61.50 -9.30
CA SER A 36 41.91 -62.73 -9.02
C SER A 36 42.47 -64.02 -9.67
N THR A 37 43.55 -63.92 -10.45
CA THR A 37 44.05 -65.02 -11.30
C THR A 37 45.12 -65.90 -10.65
N SER A 38 45.77 -65.45 -9.56
CA SER A 38 46.91 -66.16 -8.94
C SER A 38 46.54 -67.14 -7.82
N GLY A 39 45.29 -67.09 -7.31
CA GLY A 39 44.86 -67.90 -6.15
C GLY A 39 45.58 -67.53 -4.84
N LEU A 40 46.33 -66.42 -4.83
CA LEU A 40 47.10 -65.90 -3.71
C LEU A 40 47.04 -64.36 -3.83
N SER A 41 46.09 -63.76 -3.13
CA SER A 41 45.87 -62.30 -3.09
C SER A 41 46.37 -61.73 -1.78
N VAL A 42 47.01 -60.56 -1.83
CA VAL A 42 47.65 -59.89 -0.70
C VAL A 42 47.45 -58.38 -0.81
N PRO A 43 47.51 -57.64 0.31
CA PRO A 43 47.04 -56.26 0.40
C PRO A 43 47.79 -55.29 -0.53
N ALA A 44 47.04 -54.35 -1.12
CA ALA A 44 47.58 -53.16 -1.78
C ALA A 44 47.02 -51.91 -1.09
N GLU A 45 47.88 -50.94 -0.81
CA GLU A 45 47.53 -49.75 -0.03
C GLU A 45 47.81 -48.48 -0.83
N GLY A 46 46.77 -47.70 -1.13
CA GLY A 46 46.91 -46.36 -1.68
C GLY A 46 47.25 -45.39 -0.55
N ARG A 47 48.34 -44.63 -0.68
CA ARG A 47 48.80 -43.75 0.42
C ARG A 47 48.70 -42.27 0.08
N PHE A 48 49.16 -41.85 -1.10
CA PHE A 48 49.15 -40.43 -1.47
C PHE A 48 48.69 -40.20 -2.90
N ILE A 49 48.02 -39.06 -3.12
CA ILE A 49 47.50 -38.62 -4.41
C ILE A 49 47.99 -37.21 -4.78
N ALA A 50 48.30 -37.02 -6.06
CA ALA A 50 48.59 -35.72 -6.64
C ALA A 50 47.89 -35.58 -7.99
N VAL A 51 47.63 -34.35 -8.43
CA VAL A 51 47.05 -34.09 -9.75
C VAL A 51 47.84 -33.04 -10.50
N ASP A 52 47.97 -33.22 -11.81
CA ASP A 52 48.54 -32.19 -12.66
C ASP A 52 47.49 -31.16 -13.11
N VAL A 53 47.94 -30.12 -13.80
CA VAL A 53 47.08 -29.03 -14.30
C VAL A 53 46.10 -29.49 -15.39
N GLN A 54 46.34 -30.64 -16.04
CA GLN A 54 45.41 -31.27 -16.98
C GLN A 54 44.36 -32.13 -16.26
N GLY A 55 44.54 -32.38 -14.96
CA GLY A 55 43.68 -33.21 -14.13
C GLY A 55 43.99 -34.70 -14.23
N ASN A 56 45.15 -35.10 -14.76
CA ASN A 56 45.64 -36.47 -14.63
C ASN A 56 46.01 -36.73 -13.18
N VAL A 57 45.76 -37.95 -12.74
CA VAL A 57 45.86 -38.35 -11.34
C VAL A 57 47.08 -39.24 -11.16
N TYR A 58 47.87 -38.96 -10.14
CA TYR A 58 49.05 -39.72 -9.77
C TYR A 58 48.85 -40.28 -8.39
N THR A 59 49.08 -41.58 -8.22
CA THR A 59 49.00 -42.23 -6.91
C THR A 59 50.26 -43.02 -6.61
N THR A 60 50.63 -43.05 -5.33
CA THR A 60 51.70 -43.88 -4.81
C THR A 60 51.20 -44.67 -3.62
N GLY A 61 51.85 -45.80 -3.36
CA GLY A 61 51.53 -46.65 -2.24
C GLY A 61 52.40 -47.89 -2.25
N THR A 62 51.89 -48.94 -1.63
CA THR A 62 52.56 -50.24 -1.56
C THR A 62 51.67 -51.37 -2.02
N PHE A 63 52.28 -52.40 -2.57
CA PHE A 63 51.60 -53.64 -2.92
C PHE A 63 52.50 -54.83 -2.60
N VAL A 64 51.89 -56.00 -2.49
CA VAL A 64 52.58 -57.27 -2.23
C VAL A 64 52.22 -58.25 -3.34
N HIS A 65 53.18 -59.09 -3.74
CA HIS A 65 52.99 -60.12 -4.76
C HIS A 65 52.54 -59.53 -6.11
N ILE A 66 51.28 -59.69 -6.52
CA ILE A 66 50.81 -59.25 -7.83
C ILE A 66 49.58 -58.36 -7.65
N ALA A 67 49.65 -57.14 -8.15
CA ALA A 67 48.53 -56.20 -8.19
C ALA A 67 48.31 -55.67 -9.60
N ASP A 68 47.04 -55.59 -10.00
CA ASP A 68 46.58 -55.01 -11.25
C ASP A 68 46.34 -53.50 -11.06
N PHE A 69 47.03 -52.71 -11.87
CA PHE A 69 46.97 -51.25 -11.87
C PHE A 69 46.18 -50.68 -13.04
N ASP A 70 45.55 -51.51 -13.89
CA ASP A 70 44.57 -51.05 -14.87
C ASP A 70 43.16 -51.07 -14.25
N PRO A 71 42.56 -49.91 -13.90
CA PRO A 71 41.20 -49.87 -13.38
C PRO A 71 40.10 -50.12 -14.45
N GLY A 72 40.49 -50.39 -15.69
CA GLY A 72 39.62 -50.71 -16.81
C GLY A 72 39.41 -52.22 -17.00
N PRO A 73 38.95 -52.64 -18.20
CA PRO A 73 38.82 -54.06 -18.53
C PRO A 73 40.15 -54.72 -18.95
N GLY A 74 41.25 -53.95 -19.04
CA GLY A 74 42.58 -54.47 -19.28
C GLY A 74 43.19 -55.06 -18.01
N ILE A 75 44.43 -55.52 -18.11
CA ILE A 75 45.22 -56.01 -16.98
C ILE A 75 46.61 -55.42 -17.14
N PHE A 76 47.10 -54.73 -16.11
CA PHE A 76 48.48 -54.26 -16.03
C PHE A 76 49.06 -54.63 -14.66
N ASN A 77 49.70 -55.79 -14.59
CA ASN A 77 50.27 -56.30 -13.36
C ASN A 77 51.64 -55.68 -13.08
N LEU A 78 51.82 -55.25 -11.83
CA LEU A 78 53.13 -55.13 -11.20
C LEU A 78 53.33 -56.36 -10.29
N GLU A 79 54.56 -56.84 -10.20
CA GLU A 79 54.88 -58.10 -9.52
C GLU A 79 56.10 -57.92 -8.62
N THR A 80 56.02 -58.38 -7.38
CA THR A 80 57.15 -58.46 -6.44
C THR A 80 57.99 -59.72 -6.69
N ASN A 81 59.25 -59.70 -6.28
CA ASN A 81 60.20 -60.72 -6.68
C ASN A 81 60.07 -62.07 -5.93
N ASN A 82 59.54 -62.09 -4.70
CA ASN A 82 59.37 -63.34 -3.94
C ASN A 82 58.11 -63.41 -3.07
N PHE A 83 57.73 -64.63 -2.68
CA PHE A 83 56.54 -64.93 -1.87
C PHE A 83 56.59 -64.41 -0.42
N TYR A 84 57.79 -64.05 0.04
CA TYR A 84 58.05 -63.57 1.41
C TYR A 84 58.38 -62.07 1.46
N ASP A 85 58.45 -61.38 0.32
CA ASP A 85 58.58 -59.93 0.28
C ASP A 85 57.33 -59.29 0.91
N ILE A 86 57.53 -58.31 1.79
CA ILE A 86 56.44 -57.78 2.63
C ILE A 86 55.81 -56.48 2.09
N ALA A 87 56.47 -55.72 1.19
CA ALA A 87 55.88 -54.62 0.39
C ALA A 87 56.86 -54.01 -0.63
N GLU A 88 56.40 -53.71 -1.86
CA GLU A 88 57.10 -52.87 -2.85
C GLU A 88 56.35 -51.55 -3.13
N ILE A 89 57.08 -50.51 -3.53
CA ILE A 89 56.52 -49.19 -3.85
C ILE A 89 56.04 -49.14 -5.30
N PHE A 90 54.82 -48.66 -5.52
CA PHE A 90 54.30 -48.36 -6.84
C PHE A 90 54.07 -46.86 -7.05
N VAL A 91 54.07 -46.46 -8.32
CA VAL A 91 53.60 -45.16 -8.79
C VAL A 91 52.69 -45.40 -9.99
N SER A 92 51.47 -44.89 -9.95
CA SER A 92 50.51 -45.00 -11.04
C SER A 92 50.10 -43.63 -11.57
N LYS A 93 49.73 -43.58 -12.84
CA LYS A 93 49.14 -42.41 -13.49
C LYS A 93 47.88 -42.81 -14.23
N LEU A 94 46.79 -42.09 -13.93
CA LEU A 94 45.51 -42.17 -14.61
C LEU A 94 45.22 -40.87 -15.35
N ASP A 95 44.47 -40.94 -16.44
CA ASP A 95 43.97 -39.75 -17.12
C ASP A 95 42.86 -39.04 -16.30
N VAL A 96 42.40 -37.89 -16.79
CA VAL A 96 41.34 -37.09 -16.15
C VAL A 96 39.99 -37.82 -15.93
N ASN A 97 39.78 -38.93 -16.64
CA ASN A 97 38.59 -39.79 -16.58
C ASN A 97 38.83 -41.07 -15.77
N GLY A 98 40.01 -41.23 -15.17
CA GLY A 98 40.37 -42.42 -14.38
C GLY A 98 40.75 -43.63 -15.25
N ASN A 99 41.14 -43.43 -16.52
CA ASN A 99 41.67 -44.51 -17.34
C ASN A 99 43.18 -44.66 -17.13
N PHE A 100 43.67 -45.90 -17.23
CA PHE A 100 45.08 -46.21 -17.13
C PHE A 100 45.95 -45.45 -18.17
N LEU A 101 47.07 -44.88 -17.72
CA LEU A 101 48.13 -44.38 -18.60
C LEU A 101 49.42 -45.18 -18.44
N TRP A 102 49.92 -45.30 -17.20
CA TRP A 102 51.06 -46.14 -16.86
C TRP A 102 51.08 -46.43 -15.35
N ALA A 103 51.73 -47.53 -14.97
CA ALA A 103 52.15 -47.80 -13.60
C ALA A 103 53.59 -48.32 -13.59
N LYS A 104 54.31 -48.02 -12.52
CA LYS A 104 55.75 -48.25 -12.31
C LYS A 104 55.97 -48.75 -10.88
N GLN A 105 57.06 -49.48 -10.64
CA GLN A 105 57.48 -49.92 -9.30
C GLN A 105 58.97 -49.64 -9.08
N PHE A 106 59.37 -49.46 -7.83
CA PHE A 106 60.77 -49.57 -7.40
C PHE A 106 60.98 -51.00 -6.88
N ARG A 107 61.96 -51.72 -7.43
CA ARG A 107 62.10 -53.17 -7.25
C ARG A 107 63.13 -53.49 -6.17
N GLY A 108 62.75 -54.25 -5.15
CA GLY A 108 63.70 -54.83 -4.19
C GLY A 108 64.49 -56.00 -4.78
N ASP A 109 65.67 -56.31 -4.27
CA ASP A 109 66.44 -57.50 -4.69
C ASP A 109 65.81 -58.81 -4.18
N ALA A 110 65.76 -59.83 -5.03
CA ALA A 110 65.09 -61.12 -4.82
C ALA A 110 65.89 -62.10 -3.92
N ASP A 111 67.18 -61.83 -3.70
CA ASP A 111 68.15 -62.81 -3.22
C ASP A 111 68.43 -62.78 -1.70
N VAL A 112 67.72 -61.97 -0.92
CA VAL A 112 67.99 -61.81 0.53
C VAL A 112 66.78 -62.22 1.38
N ASP A 113 66.99 -63.14 2.33
CA ASP A 113 66.05 -63.53 3.42
C ASP A 113 65.73 -62.35 4.39
N ASP A 114 65.96 -61.10 3.98
CA ASP A 114 65.68 -59.91 4.79
C ASP A 114 64.21 -59.51 4.63
N LEU A 115 63.61 -59.08 5.75
CA LEU A 115 62.27 -58.50 5.78
C LEU A 115 62.31 -57.13 5.08
N ILE A 116 62.22 -57.12 3.74
CA ILE A 116 62.27 -55.91 2.90
C ILE A 116 60.94 -55.17 3.00
N ASN A 117 60.93 -54.01 3.64
CA ASN A 117 59.73 -53.23 3.87
C ASN A 117 59.83 -51.84 3.25
N ASP A 118 59.44 -51.75 1.98
CA ASP A 118 59.53 -50.51 1.21
C ASP A 118 58.18 -49.80 1.20
N TYR A 119 58.14 -48.55 1.68
CA TYR A 119 56.91 -47.76 1.73
C TYR A 119 57.09 -46.38 1.13
N SER A 120 56.10 -45.91 0.37
CA SER A 120 55.99 -44.50 -0.02
C SER A 120 55.20 -43.70 1.01
N ASN A 121 55.65 -42.48 1.30
CA ASN A 121 55.05 -41.59 2.29
C ASN A 121 54.62 -40.23 1.73
N SER A 122 54.91 -39.89 0.47
CA SER A 122 54.35 -38.69 -0.18
C SER A 122 54.61 -38.72 -1.69
N ILE A 123 53.70 -38.11 -2.46
CA ILE A 123 53.84 -37.84 -3.89
C ILE A 123 53.42 -36.40 -4.18
N VAL A 124 54.20 -35.69 -4.99
CA VAL A 124 53.80 -34.40 -5.56
C VAL A 124 54.21 -34.31 -7.02
N VAL A 125 53.54 -33.42 -7.75
CA VAL A 125 53.79 -33.17 -9.16
C VAL A 125 54.11 -31.69 -9.36
N ASP A 126 55.19 -31.39 -10.09
CA ASP A 126 55.54 -30.00 -10.41
C ASP A 126 54.80 -29.48 -11.65
N ALA A 127 54.96 -28.19 -11.95
CA ALA A 127 54.33 -27.53 -13.10
C ALA A 127 54.76 -28.09 -14.48
N ASN A 128 55.87 -28.84 -14.54
CA ASN A 128 56.34 -29.54 -15.75
C ASN A 128 55.88 -31.01 -15.78
N ASN A 129 54.99 -31.39 -14.86
CA ASN A 129 54.45 -32.73 -14.69
C ASN A 129 55.51 -33.77 -14.29
N ASN A 130 56.65 -33.37 -13.72
CA ASN A 130 57.58 -34.31 -13.08
C ASN A 130 57.01 -34.77 -11.75
N VAL A 131 57.24 -36.03 -11.41
CA VAL A 131 56.71 -36.68 -10.21
C VAL A 131 57.84 -36.80 -9.19
N TYR A 132 57.59 -36.39 -7.96
CA TYR A 132 58.52 -36.57 -6.85
C TYR A 132 57.88 -37.51 -5.85
N ILE A 133 58.60 -38.55 -5.47
CA ILE A 133 58.16 -39.56 -4.50
C ILE A 133 59.21 -39.65 -3.40
N THR A 134 58.75 -39.81 -2.18
CA THR A 134 59.61 -40.09 -1.02
C THR A 134 59.02 -41.22 -0.20
N GLY A 135 59.85 -41.82 0.61
CA GLY A 135 59.50 -42.99 1.38
C GLY A 135 60.65 -43.51 2.22
N TYR A 136 60.55 -44.78 2.55
CA TYR A 136 61.53 -45.56 3.29
C TYR A 136 61.73 -46.88 2.56
N PHE A 137 62.97 -47.38 2.54
CA PHE A 137 63.29 -48.67 1.94
C PHE A 137 64.33 -49.42 2.78
N THR A 138 64.30 -50.75 2.75
CA THR A 138 65.32 -51.64 3.35
C THR A 138 65.88 -52.58 2.27
N GLY A 139 67.08 -53.11 2.51
CA GLY A 139 67.76 -53.95 1.52
C GLY A 139 68.28 -53.15 0.31
N GLN A 140 68.42 -53.84 -0.81
CA GLN A 140 68.80 -53.26 -2.10
C GLN A 140 67.54 -52.98 -2.91
N VAL A 141 67.37 -51.74 -3.38
CA VAL A 141 66.21 -51.35 -4.21
C VAL A 141 66.69 -50.61 -5.46
N ASP A 142 66.17 -51.03 -6.61
CA ASP A 142 66.32 -50.36 -7.90
C ASP A 142 65.27 -49.25 -8.04
N PHE A 143 65.75 -48.00 -8.09
CA PHE A 143 64.91 -46.82 -8.23
C PHE A 143 64.73 -46.36 -9.68
N ASP A 144 65.31 -47.04 -10.68
CA ASP A 144 64.97 -46.81 -12.09
C ASP A 144 63.82 -47.74 -12.50
N PRO A 145 62.59 -47.24 -12.66
CA PRO A 145 61.46 -48.08 -13.05
C PRO A 145 61.45 -48.46 -14.55
N GLY A 146 62.52 -48.13 -15.28
CA GLY A 146 62.74 -48.41 -16.69
C GLY A 146 63.52 -49.71 -16.95
N LEU A 147 64.37 -49.67 -17.99
CA LEU A 147 65.31 -50.76 -18.32
C LEU A 147 66.72 -50.51 -17.76
N GLY A 148 66.97 -49.32 -17.20
CA GLY A 148 68.20 -49.04 -16.49
C GLY A 148 68.17 -49.67 -15.09
N VAL A 149 69.25 -49.47 -14.34
CA VAL A 149 69.37 -49.93 -12.95
C VAL A 149 70.01 -48.80 -12.16
N TYR A 150 69.36 -48.38 -11.08
CA TYR A 150 69.90 -47.44 -10.10
C TYR A 150 69.65 -47.96 -8.68
N ASP A 151 70.58 -48.81 -8.23
CA ASP A 151 70.47 -49.46 -6.93
C ASP A 151 70.91 -48.54 -5.78
N LEU A 152 70.09 -48.52 -4.74
CA LEU A 152 70.46 -48.00 -3.44
C LEU A 152 70.36 -49.12 -2.41
N ASN A 153 71.20 -49.08 -1.38
CA ASN A 153 71.29 -50.13 -0.36
C ASN A 153 71.07 -49.54 1.04
N SER A 154 70.34 -50.24 1.89
CA SER A 154 70.16 -49.87 3.30
C SER A 154 69.92 -51.07 4.22
N SER A 155 70.77 -51.25 5.23
CA SER A 155 70.64 -52.36 6.20
C SER A 155 69.70 -52.07 7.38
N ASN A 156 69.48 -50.79 7.70
CA ASN A 156 68.66 -50.34 8.84
C ASN A 156 67.39 -49.62 8.38
N GLY A 157 67.18 -49.64 7.07
CA GLY A 157 66.27 -48.85 6.27
C GLY A 157 66.44 -47.34 6.41
N ILE A 158 66.29 -46.66 5.27
CA ILE A 158 66.63 -45.25 5.14
C ILE A 158 65.63 -44.58 4.22
N GLY A 159 65.51 -43.26 4.36
CA GLY A 159 64.71 -42.44 3.49
C GLY A 159 65.26 -42.36 2.08
N PHE A 160 64.38 -42.12 1.12
CA PHE A 160 64.77 -41.73 -0.22
C PHE A 160 63.90 -40.61 -0.74
N VAL A 161 64.40 -39.86 -1.71
CA VAL A 161 63.59 -39.00 -2.59
C VAL A 161 63.97 -39.30 -4.03
N SER A 162 62.96 -39.56 -4.86
CA SER A 162 63.11 -39.89 -6.27
C SER A 162 62.32 -38.89 -7.12
N LYS A 163 62.91 -38.47 -8.23
CA LYS A 163 62.26 -37.67 -9.27
C LYS A 163 62.12 -38.52 -10.53
N LEU A 164 60.88 -38.57 -11.04
CA LEU A 164 60.52 -39.16 -12.32
C LEU A 164 60.01 -38.07 -13.28
N ASP A 165 60.16 -38.29 -14.58
CA ASP A 165 59.56 -37.42 -15.58
C ASP A 165 58.04 -37.67 -15.73
N SER A 166 57.37 -36.89 -16.59
CA SER A 166 55.92 -37.01 -16.82
C SER A 166 55.43 -38.36 -17.41
N MET A 167 56.35 -39.19 -17.90
CA MET A 167 56.12 -40.54 -18.42
C MET A 167 56.52 -41.63 -17.40
N GLY A 168 56.95 -41.24 -16.21
CA GLY A 168 57.41 -42.16 -15.16
C GLY A 168 58.80 -42.72 -15.42
N ASN A 169 59.64 -42.07 -16.23
CA ASN A 169 61.03 -42.47 -16.40
C ASN A 169 61.91 -41.85 -15.31
N TYR A 170 62.97 -42.55 -14.93
CA TYR A 170 63.95 -42.09 -13.94
C TYR A 170 64.62 -40.76 -14.33
N VAL A 171 64.77 -39.85 -13.36
CA VAL A 171 65.58 -38.62 -13.48
C VAL A 171 66.73 -38.61 -12.48
N TRP A 172 66.43 -38.72 -11.19
CA TRP A 172 67.43 -38.88 -10.12
C TRP A 172 66.79 -39.45 -8.86
N THR A 173 67.58 -40.15 -8.02
CA THR A 173 67.18 -40.55 -6.66
C THR A 173 68.30 -40.28 -5.67
N LYS A 174 67.94 -39.80 -4.47
CA LYS A 174 68.84 -39.50 -3.35
C LYS A 174 68.41 -40.25 -2.10
N GLN A 175 69.38 -40.73 -1.31
CA GLN A 175 69.15 -41.25 0.04
C GLN A 175 69.06 -40.09 1.04
N ILE A 176 68.25 -40.25 2.07
CA ILE A 176 68.08 -39.30 3.17
C ILE A 176 68.18 -40.09 4.48
N PRO A 177 69.09 -39.75 5.41
CA PRO A 177 69.37 -40.51 6.64
C PRO A 177 68.27 -40.36 7.71
N ALA A 178 67.01 -40.56 7.33
CA ALA A 178 65.84 -40.35 8.16
C ALA A 178 64.66 -41.24 7.73
N SER A 179 63.71 -41.46 8.63
CA SER A 179 62.44 -42.16 8.38
C SER A 179 61.27 -41.16 8.30
N GLY A 180 60.11 -41.62 7.82
CA GLY A 180 58.88 -40.81 7.90
C GLY A 180 58.86 -39.60 6.97
N ASN A 181 59.44 -39.71 5.77
CA ASN A 181 59.64 -38.55 4.91
C ASN A 181 58.34 -38.08 4.22
N TYR A 182 58.01 -36.80 4.32
CA TYR A 182 56.97 -36.13 3.52
C TYR A 182 57.62 -35.08 2.65
N LEU A 183 57.05 -34.77 1.49
CA LEU A 183 57.63 -33.77 0.59
C LEU A 183 56.61 -32.75 0.08
N ALA A 184 57.13 -31.60 -0.32
CA ALA A 184 56.40 -30.56 -1.02
C ALA A 184 57.33 -29.92 -2.07
N VAL A 185 56.77 -29.44 -3.18
CA VAL A 185 57.54 -28.82 -4.26
C VAL A 185 57.07 -27.39 -4.48
N ASN A 186 58.01 -26.45 -4.58
CA ASN A 186 57.68 -25.06 -4.84
C ASN A 186 57.59 -24.77 -6.35
N SER A 187 57.20 -23.54 -6.70
CA SER A 187 57.04 -23.12 -8.10
C SER A 187 58.33 -23.13 -8.94
N PHE A 188 59.50 -23.17 -8.30
CA PHE A 188 60.80 -23.29 -8.97
C PHE A 188 61.23 -24.75 -9.20
N GLY A 189 60.49 -25.72 -8.65
CA GLY A 189 60.82 -27.14 -8.71
C GLY A 189 61.81 -27.60 -7.64
N ASN A 190 62.09 -26.77 -6.62
CA ASN A 190 62.84 -27.21 -5.45
C ASN A 190 61.92 -28.07 -4.57
N VAL A 191 62.46 -29.17 -4.06
CA VAL A 191 61.73 -30.11 -3.20
C VAL A 191 62.16 -29.89 -1.76
N SER A 192 61.19 -29.66 -0.88
CA SER A 192 61.37 -29.60 0.56
C SER A 192 60.83 -30.88 1.18
N ILE A 193 61.55 -31.43 2.15
CA ILE A 193 61.34 -32.74 2.72
C ILE A 193 61.41 -32.60 4.23
N THR A 194 60.44 -33.15 4.94
CA THR A 194 60.47 -33.29 6.40
C THR A 194 60.43 -34.76 6.78
N GLY A 195 60.93 -35.10 7.96
CA GLY A 195 60.75 -36.43 8.55
C GLY A 195 61.37 -36.50 9.94
N THR A 196 61.64 -37.70 10.42
CA THR A 196 62.21 -37.95 11.75
C THR A 196 63.52 -38.74 11.63
N PHE A 197 64.55 -38.37 12.39
CA PHE A 197 65.83 -39.08 12.41
C PHE A 197 66.37 -39.24 13.83
N GLY A 198 67.15 -40.29 14.10
CA GLY A 198 67.72 -40.52 15.42
C GLY A 198 68.74 -41.66 15.47
N GLY A 199 69.56 -41.68 16.53
CA GLY A 199 70.45 -42.80 16.88
C GLY A 199 71.88 -42.76 16.32
N SER A 200 72.15 -41.95 15.29
CA SER A 200 73.50 -41.68 14.78
C SER A 200 73.54 -40.40 13.94
N VAL A 201 74.72 -39.77 13.81
CA VAL A 201 74.94 -38.62 12.93
C VAL A 201 74.59 -38.98 11.48
N GLY A 202 73.52 -38.38 10.95
CA GLY A 202 73.10 -38.54 9.56
C GLY A 202 73.70 -37.46 8.66
N ASP A 203 74.17 -37.83 7.47
CA ASP A 203 74.59 -36.86 6.44
C ASP A 203 73.40 -36.46 5.56
N PHE A 204 72.94 -35.23 5.72
CA PHE A 204 71.78 -34.69 4.99
C PHE A 204 72.17 -33.96 3.68
N ASP A 205 73.45 -33.96 3.30
CA ASP A 205 73.86 -33.57 1.94
C ASP A 205 73.91 -34.81 1.04
N PRO A 206 72.93 -35.01 0.13
CA PRO A 206 72.92 -36.17 -0.75
C PRO A 206 73.95 -36.08 -1.91
N GLY A 207 74.78 -35.03 -1.92
CA GLY A 207 75.88 -34.81 -2.84
C GLY A 207 77.21 -35.36 -2.34
N SER A 208 78.30 -34.65 -2.65
CA SER A 208 79.65 -35.01 -2.19
C SER A 208 80.11 -34.22 -0.95
N GLY A 209 79.30 -33.29 -0.48
CA GLY A 209 79.53 -32.59 0.78
C GLY A 209 79.17 -33.48 1.97
N ILE A 210 79.31 -32.92 3.18
CA ILE A 210 78.84 -33.56 4.41
C ILE A 210 78.11 -32.48 5.20
N TYR A 211 76.83 -32.72 5.50
CA TYR A 211 76.03 -31.87 6.37
C TYR A 211 75.46 -32.72 7.51
N PRO A 212 76.21 -32.86 8.63
CA PRO A 212 75.83 -33.74 9.70
C PRO A 212 74.73 -33.10 10.57
N LEU A 213 73.63 -33.83 10.77
CA LEU A 213 72.70 -33.59 11.86
C LEU A 213 72.82 -34.74 12.86
N ASP A 214 72.74 -34.43 14.15
CA ASP A 214 72.91 -35.42 15.23
C ASP A 214 71.72 -35.35 16.17
N SER A 215 71.15 -36.51 16.45
CA SER A 215 70.21 -36.66 17.56
C SER A 215 70.40 -37.97 18.30
N SER A 216 70.33 -37.85 19.62
CA SER A 216 70.32 -39.00 20.53
C SER A 216 68.96 -39.72 20.57
N HIS A 217 67.90 -39.07 20.08
CA HIS A 217 66.52 -39.58 20.02
C HIS A 217 65.89 -39.21 18.66
N GLY A 218 64.60 -39.45 18.44
CA GLY A 218 63.93 -39.03 17.21
C GLY A 218 63.71 -37.52 17.22
N ASP A 219 64.39 -36.78 16.34
CA ASP A 219 64.16 -35.35 16.10
C ASP A 219 63.64 -35.12 14.68
N ILE A 220 63.04 -33.95 14.47
CA ILE A 220 62.53 -33.54 13.17
C ILE A 220 63.65 -32.89 12.37
N PHE A 221 63.67 -33.16 11.06
CA PHE A 221 64.49 -32.42 10.12
C PHE A 221 63.62 -31.81 9.02
N ASP A 222 64.06 -30.66 8.50
CA ASP A 222 63.63 -30.12 7.21
C ASP A 222 64.86 -30.07 6.28
N LEU A 223 64.74 -30.57 5.05
CA LEU A 223 65.76 -30.57 4.00
C LEU A 223 65.17 -29.97 2.72
N THR A 224 65.89 -29.06 2.07
CA THR A 224 65.52 -28.59 0.73
C THR A 224 66.61 -28.95 -0.29
N LEU A 225 66.16 -29.51 -1.42
CA LEU A 225 66.97 -29.81 -2.60
C LEU A 225 66.50 -28.99 -3.79
N ASP A 226 67.43 -28.65 -4.69
CA ASP A 226 67.08 -27.98 -5.95
C ASP A 226 66.43 -28.94 -6.95
N VAL A 227 65.98 -28.42 -8.10
CA VAL A 227 65.33 -29.18 -9.17
C VAL A 227 66.18 -30.32 -9.75
N LEU A 228 67.51 -30.29 -9.56
CA LEU A 228 68.48 -31.30 -9.99
C LEU A 228 68.84 -32.27 -8.86
N GLY A 229 68.25 -32.13 -7.67
CA GLY A 229 68.51 -32.95 -6.50
C GLY A 229 69.80 -32.56 -5.76
N ASN A 230 70.34 -31.36 -5.97
CA ASN A 230 71.48 -30.87 -5.20
C ASN A 230 71.03 -30.27 -3.87
N PHE A 231 71.87 -30.40 -2.85
CA PHE A 231 71.66 -29.82 -1.53
C PHE A 231 71.51 -28.30 -1.56
N VAL A 232 70.50 -27.76 -0.89
CA VAL A 232 70.33 -26.31 -0.65
C VAL A 232 70.58 -25.99 0.82
N TRP A 233 69.81 -26.60 1.73
CA TRP A 233 69.97 -26.48 3.18
C TRP A 233 69.28 -27.65 3.90
N ALA A 234 69.74 -27.96 5.11
CA ALA A 234 69.03 -28.83 6.06
C ALA A 234 69.02 -28.21 7.47
N LYS A 235 67.94 -28.46 8.22
CA LYS A 235 67.68 -27.92 9.56
C LYS A 235 67.12 -29.02 10.45
N GLN A 236 67.46 -28.99 11.72
CA GLN A 236 66.93 -29.88 12.76
C GLN A 236 66.17 -29.04 13.77
N PHE A 237 65.09 -29.57 14.30
CA PHE A 237 64.39 -29.05 15.47
C PHE A 237 63.78 -30.21 16.27
N GLY A 238 63.71 -30.08 17.58
CA GLY A 238 63.34 -31.17 18.48
C GLY A 238 63.88 -31.00 19.89
N GLY A 239 63.43 -31.87 20.79
CA GLY A 239 63.75 -31.89 22.21
C GLY A 239 64.90 -32.81 22.56
N HIS A 240 65.67 -32.45 23.59
CA HIS A 240 66.75 -33.29 24.13
C HIS A 240 66.22 -34.41 25.08
N GLY A 241 64.94 -34.81 24.92
CA GLY A 241 64.23 -35.75 25.78
C GLY A 241 64.48 -37.22 25.45
N MET A 242 63.90 -38.16 26.23
CA MET A 242 63.99 -39.61 25.97
C MET A 242 62.94 -40.13 24.96
N ILE A 243 62.19 -39.24 24.31
CA ILE A 243 61.01 -39.57 23.50
C ILE A 243 61.10 -38.79 22.18
N SER A 244 60.66 -39.42 21.09
CA SER A 244 60.79 -38.89 19.74
C SER A 244 59.77 -37.78 19.45
N ASP A 245 60.23 -36.72 18.78
CA ASP A 245 59.38 -35.73 18.12
C ASP A 245 59.20 -36.14 16.65
N GLU A 246 57.99 -35.99 16.10
CA GLU A 246 57.68 -36.47 14.75
C GLU A 246 57.00 -35.42 13.90
N SER A 247 57.46 -35.30 12.65
CA SER A 247 56.76 -34.55 11.62
C SER A 247 55.87 -35.49 10.80
N THR A 248 54.72 -34.97 10.37
CA THR A 248 53.69 -35.76 9.66
C THR A 248 53.30 -35.15 8.32
N SER A 249 53.66 -33.89 8.06
CA SER A 249 53.38 -33.23 6.78
C SER A 249 54.18 -31.95 6.63
N ILE A 250 54.46 -31.61 5.37
CA ILE A 250 55.15 -30.38 4.96
C ILE A 250 54.38 -29.70 3.83
N ALA A 251 54.38 -28.37 3.81
CA ALA A 251 53.84 -27.55 2.74
C ALA A 251 54.77 -26.38 2.42
N VAL A 252 54.72 -25.89 1.18
CA VAL A 252 55.51 -24.73 0.75
C VAL A 252 54.63 -23.66 0.13
N ASP A 253 54.88 -22.40 0.47
CA ASP A 253 54.17 -21.28 -0.14
C ASP A 253 54.83 -20.81 -1.45
N ALA A 254 54.19 -19.86 -2.13
CA ALA A 254 54.68 -19.31 -3.39
C ALA A 254 56.04 -18.58 -3.28
N ASN A 255 56.42 -18.15 -2.06
CA ASN A 255 57.72 -17.52 -1.80
C ASN A 255 58.81 -18.56 -1.45
N GLY A 256 58.45 -19.84 -1.36
CA GLY A 256 59.34 -20.93 -0.97
C GLY A 256 59.52 -21.07 0.54
N ASN A 257 58.71 -20.42 1.37
CA ASN A 257 58.73 -20.67 2.81
C ASN A 257 58.19 -22.07 3.10
N VAL A 258 58.80 -22.76 4.05
CA VAL A 258 58.49 -24.13 4.43
C VAL A 258 57.65 -24.14 5.70
N TYR A 259 56.58 -24.92 5.70
CA TYR A 259 55.67 -25.11 6.82
C TYR A 259 55.62 -26.58 7.19
N THR A 260 55.90 -26.90 8.46
CA THR A 260 55.97 -28.28 8.95
C THR A 260 55.02 -28.44 10.13
N THR A 261 54.35 -29.59 10.21
CA THR A 261 53.47 -29.93 11.33
C THR A 261 53.73 -31.36 11.80
N GLY A 262 53.24 -31.68 12.99
CA GLY A 262 53.36 -32.98 13.62
C GLY A 262 53.04 -32.89 15.10
N TYR A 263 53.72 -33.70 15.91
CA TYR A 263 53.59 -33.72 17.35
C TYR A 263 54.95 -33.80 18.04
N PHE A 264 55.00 -33.34 19.28
CA PHE A 264 56.22 -33.34 20.09
C PHE A 264 55.88 -33.58 21.56
N LEU A 265 56.85 -34.09 22.34
CA LEU A 265 56.66 -34.36 23.77
C LEU A 265 57.80 -33.78 24.61
N GLY A 266 57.46 -33.05 25.66
CA GLY A 266 58.42 -32.37 26.51
C GLY A 266 58.79 -31.00 25.96
N THR A 267 60.06 -30.60 26.06
CA THR A 267 60.53 -29.29 25.57
C THR A 267 61.36 -29.48 24.32
N ALA A 268 60.93 -28.86 23.22
CA ALA A 268 61.59 -28.92 21.91
C ALA A 268 61.97 -27.51 21.42
N ASP A 269 63.16 -27.39 20.84
CA ASP A 269 63.65 -26.15 20.23
C ASP A 269 63.31 -26.14 18.74
N PHE A 270 62.55 -25.14 18.30
CA PHE A 270 62.10 -24.97 16.92
C PHE A 270 62.89 -23.92 16.13
N ASP A 271 63.86 -23.25 16.75
CA ASP A 271 64.80 -22.38 16.03
C ASP A 271 66.07 -23.18 15.68
N PRO A 272 66.32 -23.50 14.40
CA PRO A 272 67.51 -24.26 14.00
C PRO A 272 68.81 -23.43 14.04
N SER A 273 68.77 -22.21 14.59
CA SER A 273 69.94 -21.37 14.84
C SER A 273 70.86 -22.00 15.90
N ILE A 274 72.17 -21.81 15.74
CA ILE A 274 73.15 -22.23 16.74
C ILE A 274 73.29 -21.24 17.91
N THR A 275 72.74 -20.03 17.79
CA THR A 275 72.92 -18.95 18.79
C THR A 275 71.64 -18.54 19.51
N GLU A 276 70.49 -18.88 18.93
CA GLU A 276 69.17 -18.54 19.44
C GLU A 276 68.36 -19.82 19.61
N SER A 277 67.35 -19.80 20.46
CA SER A 277 66.48 -20.95 20.73
C SER A 277 65.04 -20.46 20.84
N TYR A 278 64.09 -21.19 20.28
CA TYR A 278 62.66 -20.95 20.44
C TYR A 278 61.99 -22.23 20.95
N ASN A 279 61.86 -22.33 22.26
CA ASN A 279 61.35 -23.53 22.91
C ASN A 279 59.82 -23.54 22.99
N LEU A 280 59.21 -24.64 22.57
CA LEU A 280 57.84 -25.02 22.92
C LEU A 280 57.87 -26.12 23.98
N THR A 281 56.84 -26.17 24.84
CA THR A 281 56.79 -27.13 25.95
C THR A 281 55.42 -27.77 26.02
N SER A 282 55.39 -29.09 25.83
CA SER A 282 54.16 -29.86 25.85
C SER A 282 53.64 -30.12 27.27
N SER A 283 52.36 -30.49 27.37
CA SER A 283 51.61 -30.68 28.61
C SER A 283 51.90 -32.00 29.37
N ASN A 284 53.04 -32.64 29.14
CA ASN A 284 53.37 -34.03 29.50
C ASN A 284 52.57 -35.10 28.73
N GLN A 285 51.98 -34.71 27.60
CA GLN A 285 51.44 -35.55 26.53
C GLN A 285 51.96 -35.01 25.18
N GLU A 286 51.75 -35.77 24.11
CA GLU A 286 52.05 -35.30 22.75
C GLU A 286 51.17 -34.10 22.44
N ASP A 287 51.77 -32.96 22.13
CA ASP A 287 51.06 -31.76 21.69
C ASP A 287 51.37 -31.48 20.22
N ILE A 288 50.41 -30.90 19.51
CA ILE A 288 50.54 -30.54 18.11
C ILE A 288 51.50 -29.36 17.97
N PHE A 289 52.35 -29.36 16.94
CA PHE A 289 53.08 -28.17 16.52
C PHE A 289 52.80 -27.76 15.07
N VAL A 290 53.03 -26.49 14.79
CA VAL A 290 53.16 -25.92 13.45
C VAL A 290 54.36 -24.97 13.43
N SER A 291 55.29 -25.18 12.51
CA SER A 291 56.47 -24.34 12.33
C SER A 291 56.51 -23.73 10.93
N LYS A 292 57.21 -22.59 10.82
CA LYS A 292 57.50 -21.94 9.54
C LYS A 292 58.98 -21.53 9.47
N LEU A 293 59.64 -21.95 8.40
CA LEU A 293 60.96 -21.50 8.00
C LEU A 293 60.88 -20.67 6.71
N ASP A 294 61.79 -19.72 6.52
CA ASP A 294 61.91 -19.00 5.26
C ASP A 294 62.53 -19.88 4.16
N ALA A 295 62.55 -19.38 2.92
CA ALA A 295 63.12 -20.12 1.79
C ALA A 295 64.62 -20.51 1.92
N ASN A 296 65.35 -19.89 2.87
CA ASN A 296 66.74 -20.20 3.17
C ASN A 296 66.89 -21.09 4.43
N GLY A 297 65.78 -21.55 5.02
CA GLY A 297 65.76 -22.37 6.21
C GLY A 297 66.00 -21.58 7.51
N ASN A 298 65.78 -20.26 7.52
CA ASN A 298 65.83 -19.48 8.75
C ASN A 298 64.49 -19.52 9.49
N PHE A 299 64.53 -19.51 10.82
CA PHE A 299 63.33 -19.47 11.66
C PHE A 299 62.45 -18.25 11.37
N VAL A 300 61.13 -18.45 11.30
CA VAL A 300 60.12 -17.37 11.22
C VAL A 300 59.20 -17.40 12.44
N TRP A 301 58.54 -18.53 12.69
CA TRP A 301 57.74 -18.76 13.88
C TRP A 301 57.48 -20.26 14.11
N ALA A 302 57.17 -20.64 15.35
CA ALA A 302 56.60 -21.94 15.70
C ALA A 302 55.50 -21.76 16.75
N LYS A 303 54.48 -22.63 16.69
CA LYS A 303 53.27 -22.61 17.52
C LYS A 303 52.93 -24.02 17.96
N ASP A 304 52.45 -24.17 19.20
CA ASP A 304 51.90 -25.40 19.74
C ASP A 304 50.40 -25.26 20.04
N PHE A 305 49.67 -26.37 19.99
CA PHE A 305 48.30 -26.45 20.51
C PHE A 305 48.31 -27.32 21.77
N LYS A 306 48.01 -26.70 22.91
CA LYS A 306 48.30 -27.27 24.22
C LYS A 306 47.13 -28.11 24.69
N GLY A 307 47.34 -29.42 24.78
CA GLY A 307 46.42 -30.35 25.41
C GLY A 307 46.40 -30.23 26.94
N SER A 308 45.34 -30.76 27.53
CA SER A 308 45.26 -30.99 28.97
C SER A 308 45.63 -32.43 29.25
N PHE A 309 46.55 -32.67 30.19
CA PHE A 309 46.92 -34.03 30.59
C PHE A 309 45.69 -34.84 31.06
N ILE A 310 45.33 -35.89 30.30
CA ILE A 310 44.20 -36.78 30.60
C ILE A 310 44.58 -38.17 31.13
N GLY A 311 45.88 -38.51 31.25
CA GLY A 311 46.34 -39.82 31.76
C GLY A 311 47.43 -40.48 30.92
N MET A 312 47.59 -41.81 31.03
CA MET A 312 48.71 -42.58 30.43
C MET A 312 48.51 -43.02 28.96
N ASN A 313 47.47 -42.57 28.25
CA ASN A 313 47.37 -42.86 26.82
C ASN A 313 48.38 -41.99 26.07
N LEU A 314 49.23 -42.62 25.26
CA LEU A 314 50.45 -42.04 24.69
C LEU A 314 50.25 -41.29 23.36
N PHE A 315 49.04 -41.23 22.79
CA PHE A 315 48.78 -40.62 21.47
C PHE A 315 47.49 -39.80 21.48
N THR A 316 47.52 -38.59 22.05
CA THR A 316 46.30 -37.81 22.30
C THR A 316 46.05 -36.75 21.24
N ASP A 317 47.06 -35.94 20.89
CA ASP A 317 46.90 -34.78 20.01
C ASP A 317 47.93 -34.80 18.86
N VAL A 318 47.46 -35.15 17.66
CA VAL A 318 48.33 -35.37 16.50
C VAL A 318 47.80 -34.59 15.30
N SER A 319 48.65 -33.77 14.68
CA SER A 319 48.41 -33.20 13.35
C SER A 319 48.90 -34.19 12.31
N ASN A 320 48.07 -34.54 11.33
CA ASN A 320 48.43 -35.49 10.27
C ASN A 320 48.77 -34.79 8.95
N SER A 321 48.28 -33.57 8.72
CA SER A 321 48.45 -32.91 7.42
C SER A 321 48.40 -31.39 7.53
N ILE A 322 49.20 -30.72 6.70
CA ILE A 322 49.22 -29.26 6.54
C ILE A 322 49.06 -28.86 5.07
N ALA A 323 48.27 -27.81 4.84
CA ALA A 323 48.15 -27.14 3.55
C ALA A 323 48.29 -25.62 3.73
N VAL A 324 48.74 -24.92 2.68
CA VAL A 324 48.96 -23.47 2.71
C VAL A 324 48.25 -22.81 1.53
N ASP A 325 47.50 -21.73 1.79
CA ASP A 325 46.82 -20.98 0.73
C ASP A 325 47.74 -19.97 0.03
N GLY A 326 47.24 -19.34 -1.05
CA GLY A 326 48.00 -18.34 -1.80
C GLY A 326 48.37 -17.07 -1.02
N ASN A 327 47.82 -16.85 0.17
CA ASN A 327 48.17 -15.76 1.07
C ASN A 327 49.18 -16.18 2.15
N GLY A 328 49.60 -17.44 2.19
CA GLY A 328 50.53 -17.98 3.18
C GLY A 328 49.87 -18.36 4.51
N ASN A 329 48.54 -18.49 4.58
CA ASN A 329 47.87 -19.01 5.78
C ASN A 329 48.02 -20.53 5.84
N ALA A 330 48.32 -21.06 7.02
CA ALA A 330 48.48 -22.49 7.27
C ALA A 330 47.18 -23.12 7.77
N TYR A 331 46.85 -24.28 7.25
CA TYR A 331 45.68 -25.06 7.62
C TYR A 331 46.12 -26.45 8.02
N THR A 332 45.71 -26.94 9.19
CA THR A 332 46.08 -28.26 9.67
C THR A 332 44.85 -29.09 10.00
N THR A 333 44.97 -30.41 9.84
CA THR A 333 43.98 -31.38 10.32
C THR A 333 44.67 -32.55 11.00
N GLY A 334 43.93 -33.25 11.84
CA GLY A 334 44.42 -34.36 12.62
C GLY A 334 43.33 -34.86 13.57
N TYR A 335 43.75 -35.36 14.72
CA TYR A 335 42.84 -35.77 15.78
C TYR A 335 43.35 -35.29 17.15
N PHE A 336 42.44 -35.18 18.10
CA PHE A 336 42.73 -34.76 19.47
C PHE A 336 41.82 -35.48 20.47
N GLN A 337 42.25 -35.55 21.73
CA GLN A 337 41.44 -36.08 22.84
C GLN A 337 41.49 -35.16 24.07
N GLY A 338 40.37 -35.01 24.77
CA GLY A 338 40.31 -34.17 25.96
C GLY A 338 40.06 -32.71 25.61
N THR A 339 40.78 -31.79 26.26
CA THR A 339 40.66 -30.34 26.02
C THR A 339 41.97 -29.81 25.45
N VAL A 340 41.94 -29.29 24.24
CA VAL A 340 43.10 -28.69 23.56
C VAL A 340 42.82 -27.23 23.22
N ASP A 341 43.76 -26.35 23.56
CA ASP A 341 43.72 -24.95 23.16
C ASP A 341 44.40 -24.74 21.81
N PHE A 342 43.60 -24.34 20.81
CA PHE A 342 44.08 -24.08 19.45
C PHE A 342 44.50 -22.62 19.21
N ASP A 343 44.39 -21.74 20.20
CA ASP A 343 44.91 -20.37 20.11
C ASP A 343 46.30 -20.29 20.77
N PRO A 344 47.41 -20.25 20.00
CA PRO A 344 48.75 -20.27 20.56
C PRO A 344 49.19 -18.91 21.16
N SER A 345 48.30 -17.92 21.27
CA SER A 345 48.64 -16.62 21.86
C SER A 345 48.61 -16.64 23.40
N GLU A 346 49.49 -15.86 24.05
CA GLU A 346 49.64 -15.90 25.52
C GLU A 346 48.37 -15.58 26.32
N ASN A 347 47.42 -14.83 25.72
CA ASN A 347 46.19 -14.38 26.39
C ASN A 347 44.91 -14.79 25.65
N GLY A 348 45.04 -15.44 24.49
CA GLY A 348 43.92 -16.02 23.75
C GLY A 348 43.62 -17.42 24.26
N THR A 349 42.40 -17.89 24.03
CA THR A 349 41.98 -19.27 24.31
C THR A 349 40.92 -19.66 23.31
N SER A 350 41.08 -20.82 22.67
CA SER A 350 40.11 -21.44 21.76
C SER A 350 40.07 -22.94 22.00
N ASN A 351 39.47 -23.33 23.11
CA ASN A 351 39.39 -24.73 23.52
C ASN A 351 38.41 -25.53 22.65
N LEU A 352 38.90 -26.62 22.07
CA LEU A 352 38.06 -27.71 21.58
C LEU A 352 38.05 -28.84 22.60
N ILE A 353 36.90 -29.49 22.78
CA ILE A 353 36.70 -30.49 23.84
C ILE A 353 36.06 -31.76 23.27
N THR A 354 36.63 -32.91 23.63
CA THR A 354 36.04 -34.23 23.39
C THR A 354 36.42 -35.24 24.48
N ASN A 355 35.59 -36.27 24.64
CA ASN A 355 35.90 -37.43 25.49
C ASN A 355 36.53 -38.57 24.69
N ASP A 356 36.21 -38.68 23.40
CA ASP A 356 36.72 -39.68 22.47
C ASP A 356 37.81 -39.05 21.57
N ILE A 357 38.28 -39.75 20.54
CA ILE A 357 39.24 -39.19 19.59
C ILE A 357 38.46 -38.56 18.44
N ASP A 358 38.52 -37.23 18.31
CA ASP A 358 37.78 -36.47 17.30
C ASP A 358 38.69 -35.68 16.37
N ILE A 359 38.14 -35.33 15.20
CA ILE A 359 38.82 -34.58 14.16
C ILE A 359 38.92 -33.11 14.57
N PHE A 360 40.09 -32.50 14.34
CA PHE A 360 40.20 -31.05 14.30
C PHE A 360 40.56 -30.54 12.90
N VAL A 361 40.17 -29.30 12.64
CA VAL A 361 40.68 -28.48 11.54
C VAL A 361 41.02 -27.11 12.09
N SER A 362 42.22 -26.62 11.84
CA SER A 362 42.68 -25.31 12.33
C SER A 362 43.21 -24.43 11.20
N LYS A 363 43.18 -23.11 11.42
CA LYS A 363 43.76 -22.12 10.53
C LYS A 363 44.58 -21.10 11.33
N LEU A 364 45.84 -20.94 10.92
CA LEU A 364 46.75 -19.89 11.35
C LEU A 364 47.02 -18.92 10.19
N ASN A 365 47.15 -17.62 10.48
CA ASN A 365 47.53 -16.65 9.47
C ASN A 365 49.02 -16.77 9.09
N THR A 366 49.50 -15.98 8.13
CA THR A 366 50.91 -15.99 7.70
C THR A 366 51.94 -15.69 8.81
N ASN A 367 51.54 -15.07 9.92
CA ASN A 367 52.39 -14.77 11.08
C ASN A 367 52.28 -15.83 12.19
N GLY A 368 51.49 -16.88 11.98
CA GLY A 368 51.22 -17.91 12.99
C GLY A 368 50.20 -17.48 14.04
N ASP A 369 49.44 -16.40 13.83
CA ASP A 369 48.36 -16.02 14.74
C ASP A 369 47.10 -16.85 14.47
N PHE A 370 46.36 -17.16 15.52
CA PHE A 370 45.08 -17.87 15.45
C PHE A 370 44.05 -17.16 14.57
N VAL A 371 43.35 -17.92 13.73
CA VAL A 371 42.18 -17.43 12.97
C VAL A 371 40.91 -18.16 13.40
N TRP A 372 40.91 -19.49 13.32
CA TRP A 372 39.82 -20.34 13.82
C TRP A 372 40.30 -21.79 14.00
N ALA A 373 39.60 -22.54 14.84
CA ALA A 373 39.68 -24.00 14.93
C ALA A 373 38.28 -24.60 15.04
N LYS A 374 38.11 -25.80 14.48
CA LYS A 374 36.84 -26.50 14.33
C LYS A 374 37.01 -27.96 14.72
N LYS A 375 35.98 -28.52 15.34
CA LYS A 375 35.86 -29.93 15.72
C LYS A 375 34.82 -30.59 14.83
N MET A 376 35.09 -31.82 14.38
CA MET A 376 34.09 -32.73 13.81
C MET A 376 34.27 -34.10 14.48
N GLY A 377 33.20 -34.82 14.73
CA GLY A 377 33.30 -36.12 15.38
C GLY A 377 32.05 -36.54 16.15
N GLY A 378 32.11 -37.75 16.70
CA GLY A 378 30.99 -38.46 17.31
C GLY A 378 31.16 -38.72 18.81
N THR A 379 30.52 -39.79 19.25
CA THR A 379 30.68 -40.35 20.62
C THR A 379 31.18 -41.78 20.55
N THR A 380 31.93 -42.08 19.50
CA THR A 380 32.37 -43.40 19.08
C THR A 380 33.88 -43.40 18.99
N TYR A 381 34.47 -44.59 19.02
CA TYR A 381 35.84 -44.81 19.47
C TYR A 381 36.91 -43.97 18.76
N ILE A 382 36.77 -43.68 17.46
CA ILE A 382 37.82 -43.02 16.69
C ILE A 382 37.31 -42.29 15.44
N ASP A 383 37.56 -40.98 15.38
CA ASP A 383 37.40 -40.14 14.20
C ASP A 383 38.71 -39.38 13.94
N GLN A 384 39.30 -39.48 12.74
CA GLN A 384 40.63 -38.92 12.44
C GLN A 384 40.67 -38.19 11.10
N GLY A 385 41.10 -36.92 11.11
CA GLY A 385 41.51 -36.21 9.90
C GLY A 385 42.88 -36.69 9.47
N ARG A 386 43.01 -37.18 8.23
CA ARG A 386 44.26 -37.78 7.70
C ARG A 386 44.93 -36.90 6.66
N SER A 387 44.17 -36.13 5.87
CA SER A 387 44.73 -35.22 4.88
C SER A 387 43.86 -33.98 4.67
N ILE A 388 44.51 -32.86 4.36
CA ILE A 388 43.88 -31.55 4.12
C ILE A 388 44.36 -30.94 2.80
N ALA A 389 43.45 -30.32 2.07
CA ALA A 389 43.75 -29.51 0.89
C ALA A 389 42.98 -28.19 0.93
N VAL A 390 43.50 -27.15 0.28
CA VAL A 390 42.84 -25.84 0.21
C VAL A 390 42.76 -25.33 -1.21
N ASP A 391 41.63 -24.73 -1.57
CA ASP A 391 41.47 -24.10 -2.89
C ASP A 391 41.93 -22.62 -2.89
N ALA A 392 41.91 -22.00 -4.07
CA ALA A 392 42.31 -20.60 -4.24
C ALA A 392 41.39 -19.60 -3.51
N ASN A 393 40.16 -19.99 -3.15
CA ASN A 393 39.22 -19.18 -2.37
C ASN A 393 39.44 -19.37 -0.85
N GLY A 394 40.34 -20.26 -0.45
CA GLY A 394 40.60 -20.62 0.94
C GLY A 394 39.59 -21.59 1.52
N ASN A 395 38.75 -22.24 0.70
CA ASN A 395 37.91 -23.33 1.20
C ASN A 395 38.78 -24.54 1.52
N VAL A 396 38.39 -25.26 2.56
CA VAL A 396 39.16 -26.35 3.15
C VAL A 396 38.49 -27.66 2.85
N TYR A 397 39.27 -28.64 2.40
CA TYR A 397 38.83 -29.99 2.08
C TYR A 397 39.58 -30.95 2.98
N THR A 398 38.86 -31.81 3.69
CA THR A 398 39.46 -32.80 4.58
C THR A 398 38.92 -34.18 4.30
N THR A 399 39.78 -35.17 4.45
CA THR A 399 39.44 -36.59 4.36
C THR A 399 40.02 -37.34 5.55
N GLY A 400 39.51 -38.54 5.79
CA GLY A 400 40.00 -39.40 6.84
C GLY A 400 39.00 -40.50 7.16
N ILE A 401 39.02 -40.96 8.41
CA ILE A 401 38.19 -42.07 8.88
C ILE A 401 37.26 -41.64 10.01
N PHE A 402 36.10 -42.28 10.11
CA PHE A 402 35.17 -42.12 11.22
C PHE A 402 34.44 -43.44 11.50
N ALA A 403 33.96 -43.63 12.72
CA ALA A 403 33.21 -44.83 13.10
C ALA A 403 31.89 -44.47 13.78
N GLY A 404 30.83 -45.21 13.50
CA GLY A 404 29.51 -45.01 14.08
C GLY A 404 28.82 -43.75 13.55
N THR A 405 28.29 -42.91 14.44
CA THR A 405 27.58 -41.68 14.06
C THR A 405 28.36 -40.47 14.53
N SER A 406 28.82 -39.66 13.59
CA SER A 406 29.68 -38.49 13.86
C SER A 406 29.12 -37.24 13.19
N ASP A 407 29.18 -36.11 13.90
CA ASP A 407 28.70 -34.81 13.40
C ASP A 407 29.83 -34.08 12.66
N PHE A 408 29.58 -33.74 11.41
CA PHE A 408 30.52 -33.05 10.53
C PHE A 408 30.19 -31.56 10.32
N ASP A 409 29.17 -31.02 10.98
CA ASP A 409 28.93 -29.58 11.04
C ASP A 409 29.59 -28.99 12.30
N PRO A 410 30.71 -28.24 12.20
CA PRO A 410 31.34 -27.64 13.36
C PRO A 410 30.57 -26.43 13.95
N GLY A 411 29.41 -26.10 13.40
CA GLY A 411 28.50 -25.05 13.86
C GLY A 411 27.51 -25.54 14.92
N THR A 412 26.32 -24.93 14.94
CA THR A 412 25.23 -25.32 15.86
C THR A 412 24.20 -26.26 15.23
N ALA A 413 24.25 -26.43 13.91
CA ALA A 413 23.44 -27.41 13.22
C ALA A 413 24.12 -28.79 13.31
N ILE A 414 23.39 -29.84 12.99
CA ILE A 414 23.87 -31.22 13.05
C ILE A 414 23.86 -31.77 11.63
N HIS A 415 25.01 -32.27 11.18
CA HIS A 415 25.15 -33.01 9.92
C HIS A 415 25.85 -34.34 10.20
N ASN A 416 25.05 -35.35 10.54
CA ASN A 416 25.57 -36.67 10.88
C ASN A 416 25.94 -37.46 9.63
N LEU A 417 27.15 -38.02 9.62
CA LEU A 417 27.50 -39.19 8.81
C LEU A 417 27.36 -40.45 9.66
N ILE A 418 27.04 -41.57 9.01
CA ILE A 418 26.82 -42.85 9.67
C ILE A 418 27.63 -43.91 8.94
N SER A 419 28.57 -44.55 9.63
CA SER A 419 29.32 -45.68 9.07
C SER A 419 28.41 -46.91 8.93
N ALA A 420 28.73 -47.81 8.01
CA ALA A 420 27.90 -48.98 7.75
C ALA A 420 27.83 -49.97 8.95
N ASP A 421 28.91 -50.07 9.74
CA ASP A 421 28.97 -50.78 11.02
C ASP A 421 29.65 -49.89 12.08
N ILE A 422 29.17 -49.93 13.32
CA ILE A 422 29.70 -49.14 14.43
C ILE A 422 31.10 -49.58 14.89
N ASN A 423 31.51 -50.80 14.54
CA ASN A 423 32.82 -51.36 14.88
C ASN A 423 33.83 -51.27 13.73
N THR A 424 33.44 -50.70 12.60
CA THR A 424 34.32 -50.46 11.46
C THR A 424 34.41 -48.98 11.15
N THR A 425 35.49 -48.61 10.47
CA THR A 425 35.70 -47.23 10.03
C THR A 425 35.32 -47.07 8.57
N ASP A 426 34.57 -46.02 8.27
CA ASP A 426 34.30 -45.56 6.92
C ASP A 426 35.07 -44.28 6.64
N ILE A 427 35.16 -43.93 5.36
CA ILE A 427 35.84 -42.74 4.88
C ILE A 427 34.88 -41.56 4.97
N PHE A 428 35.35 -40.42 5.47
CA PHE A 428 34.64 -39.16 5.25
C PHE A 428 35.39 -38.30 4.24
N VAL A 429 34.64 -37.49 3.50
CA VAL A 429 35.16 -36.35 2.76
C VAL A 429 34.30 -35.14 3.11
N SER A 430 34.93 -34.03 3.50
CA SER A 430 34.22 -32.83 3.92
C SER A 430 34.82 -31.56 3.34
N LYS A 431 33.98 -30.52 3.26
CA LYS A 431 34.35 -29.17 2.86
C LYS A 431 33.86 -28.14 3.88
N LEU A 432 34.77 -27.27 4.28
CA LEU A 432 34.50 -26.05 5.02
C LEU A 432 34.79 -24.81 4.16
N ASP A 433 34.10 -23.71 4.40
CA ASP A 433 34.42 -22.42 3.78
C ASP A 433 35.70 -21.80 4.39
N ALA A 434 36.17 -20.68 3.85
CA ALA A 434 37.37 -20.00 4.34
C ALA A 434 37.32 -19.51 5.81
N ASN A 435 36.13 -19.45 6.39
CA ASN A 435 35.88 -19.09 7.79
C ASN A 435 35.65 -20.33 8.68
N GLY A 436 35.81 -21.54 8.13
CA GLY A 436 35.59 -22.80 8.84
C GLY A 436 34.11 -23.12 9.08
N ASN A 437 33.19 -22.56 8.30
CA ASN A 437 31.78 -22.94 8.35
C ASN A 437 31.52 -24.17 7.48
N PHE A 438 30.58 -25.02 7.90
CA PHE A 438 30.14 -26.18 7.13
C PHE A 438 29.65 -25.81 5.73
N VAL A 439 30.08 -26.57 4.71
CA VAL A 439 29.56 -26.47 3.34
C VAL A 439 28.91 -27.79 2.92
N TRP A 440 29.63 -28.90 3.05
CA TRP A 440 29.13 -30.26 2.84
C TRP A 440 30.05 -31.30 3.47
N ALA A 441 29.51 -32.48 3.77
CA ALA A 441 30.26 -33.68 4.09
C ALA A 441 29.49 -34.91 3.57
N GLY A 442 30.23 -35.91 3.10
CA GLY A 442 29.70 -37.22 2.68
C GLY A 442 30.67 -38.32 3.09
N HIS A 443 30.24 -39.57 3.03
CA HIS A 443 31.08 -40.72 3.35
C HIS A 443 31.20 -41.67 2.18
N LEU A 444 32.27 -42.46 2.18
CA LEU A 444 32.50 -43.57 1.27
C LEU A 444 32.76 -44.80 2.16
N GLY A 445 32.28 -45.97 1.78
CA GLY A 445 32.62 -47.18 2.53
C GLY A 445 31.57 -48.28 2.51
N GLY A 446 31.86 -49.34 3.26
CA GLY A 446 31.09 -50.55 3.37
C GLY A 446 31.16 -51.14 4.77
N ILE A 447 30.81 -52.41 4.92
CA ILE A 447 30.74 -53.05 6.25
C ILE A 447 32.10 -53.48 6.83
N TYR A 448 33.20 -53.17 6.15
CA TYR A 448 34.57 -53.45 6.59
C TYR A 448 35.31 -52.13 6.81
N ASN A 449 36.56 -52.19 7.29
CA ASN A 449 37.35 -50.98 7.46
C ASN A 449 37.80 -50.45 6.10
N ASP A 450 37.39 -49.23 5.81
CA ASP A 450 37.80 -48.45 4.65
C ASP A 450 38.59 -47.23 5.14
N PHE A 451 39.69 -46.92 4.44
CA PHE A 451 40.65 -45.91 4.86
C PHE A 451 40.98 -44.96 3.72
N ASP A 452 40.89 -43.66 3.97
CA ASP A 452 41.41 -42.65 3.07
C ASP A 452 42.65 -42.00 3.67
N ASN A 453 43.70 -41.84 2.86
CA ASN A 453 45.00 -41.37 3.33
C ASN A 453 45.37 -40.00 2.78
N SER A 454 44.76 -39.55 1.67
CA SER A 454 45.25 -38.37 0.96
C SER A 454 44.18 -37.76 0.07
N ILE A 455 44.02 -36.44 0.20
CA ILE A 455 43.11 -35.61 -0.60
C ILE A 455 43.88 -34.51 -1.31
N THR A 456 43.46 -34.18 -2.53
CA THR A 456 43.94 -33.00 -3.26
C THR A 456 42.81 -32.38 -4.07
N VAL A 457 42.93 -31.09 -4.37
CA VAL A 457 41.92 -30.30 -5.09
C VAL A 457 42.55 -29.55 -6.24
N ASN A 458 41.89 -29.56 -7.40
CA ASN A 458 42.35 -28.80 -8.57
C ASN A 458 41.71 -27.41 -8.66
N VAL A 459 42.18 -26.60 -9.62
CA VAL A 459 41.67 -25.23 -9.87
C VAL A 459 40.18 -25.15 -10.27
N ASN A 460 39.59 -26.26 -10.71
CA ASN A 460 38.16 -26.38 -11.02
C ASN A 460 37.35 -26.93 -9.84
N GLU A 461 37.96 -26.94 -8.66
CA GLU A 461 37.42 -27.44 -7.40
C GLU A 461 36.97 -28.91 -7.44
N ASN A 462 37.56 -29.72 -8.33
CA ASN A 462 37.39 -31.17 -8.26
C ASN A 462 38.27 -31.70 -7.16
N VAL A 463 37.70 -32.60 -6.36
CA VAL A 463 38.35 -33.24 -5.23
C VAL A 463 38.79 -34.63 -5.67
N TYR A 464 40.01 -35.00 -5.35
CA TYR A 464 40.59 -36.29 -5.66
C TYR A 464 41.09 -36.91 -4.37
N THR A 465 40.76 -38.16 -4.14
CA THR A 465 41.06 -38.82 -2.87
C THR A 465 41.40 -40.29 -3.10
N THR A 466 42.32 -40.83 -2.30
CA THR A 466 42.84 -42.20 -2.46
C THR A 466 43.08 -42.85 -1.11
N GLY A 467 43.04 -44.18 -1.13
CA GLY A 467 43.20 -44.98 0.07
C GLY A 467 43.05 -46.45 -0.24
N GLN A 468 42.53 -47.20 0.73
CA GLN A 468 42.22 -48.62 0.61
C GLN A 468 40.82 -48.93 1.10
N PHE A 469 40.19 -49.97 0.54
CA PHE A 469 38.86 -50.41 0.95
C PHE A 469 38.76 -51.94 0.90
N LYS A 470 37.85 -52.52 1.69
CA LYS A 470 37.65 -53.99 1.81
C LYS A 470 36.18 -54.37 1.68
N GLY A 471 35.92 -55.51 1.04
CA GLY A 471 34.57 -55.96 0.70
C GLY A 471 33.98 -55.18 -0.47
N ILE A 472 32.66 -54.95 -0.40
CA ILE A 472 31.91 -54.13 -1.35
C ILE A 472 31.63 -52.80 -0.64
N SER A 473 32.18 -51.71 -1.18
CA SER A 473 32.05 -50.37 -0.59
C SER A 473 31.38 -49.41 -1.57
N ASP A 474 30.54 -48.53 -1.04
CA ASP A 474 29.87 -47.47 -1.79
C ASP A 474 30.78 -46.24 -1.89
N PHE A 475 31.04 -45.79 -3.11
CA PHE A 475 31.84 -44.62 -3.39
C PHE A 475 31.01 -43.42 -3.86
N ASP A 476 29.68 -43.47 -3.80
CA ASP A 476 28.85 -42.28 -3.97
C ASP A 476 28.65 -41.56 -2.62
N PRO A 477 29.26 -40.39 -2.40
CA PRO A 477 29.10 -39.65 -1.14
C PRO A 477 27.72 -39.00 -0.95
N GLY A 478 26.85 -39.11 -1.96
CA GLY A 478 25.49 -38.57 -1.94
C GLY A 478 24.44 -39.60 -1.52
N ASN A 479 23.24 -39.51 -2.12
CA ASN A 479 22.14 -40.45 -1.87
C ASN A 479 22.09 -41.61 -2.90
N GLY A 480 23.01 -41.61 -3.86
CA GLY A 480 23.10 -42.69 -4.85
C GLY A 480 23.86 -43.88 -4.28
N THR A 481 24.24 -44.79 -5.16
CA THR A 481 25.09 -45.94 -4.82
C THR A 481 26.00 -46.23 -6.00
N TYR A 482 27.30 -46.29 -5.74
CA TYR A 482 28.31 -46.71 -6.69
C TYR A 482 29.24 -47.70 -6.01
N ASN A 483 28.90 -48.98 -6.11
CA ASN A 483 29.64 -50.03 -5.44
C ASN A 483 30.87 -50.44 -6.22
N LEU A 484 32.03 -50.45 -5.55
CA LEU A 484 33.22 -51.14 -6.02
C LEU A 484 33.47 -52.37 -5.16
N PRO A 485 33.78 -53.53 -5.77
CA PRO A 485 34.27 -54.69 -5.05
C PRO A 485 35.80 -54.62 -4.92
N SER A 486 36.30 -54.94 -3.74
CA SER A 486 37.70 -55.33 -3.57
C SER A 486 37.89 -56.81 -3.93
N CYS A 487 39.13 -57.24 -4.06
CA CYS A 487 39.46 -58.63 -4.35
C CYS A 487 38.96 -59.59 -3.24
N TYR A 488 38.37 -60.72 -3.68
CA TYR A 488 37.90 -61.79 -2.81
C TYR A 488 38.76 -63.04 -3.01
N ASP A 489 39.30 -63.58 -1.91
CA ASP A 489 40.05 -64.82 -1.91
C ASP A 489 39.13 -66.01 -1.64
N ASP A 490 38.86 -66.79 -2.69
CA ASP A 490 38.04 -68.00 -2.61
C ASP A 490 38.67 -69.09 -1.72
N LEU A 491 39.99 -69.12 -1.53
CA LEU A 491 40.68 -70.13 -0.72
C LEU A 491 40.54 -69.84 0.78
N ASN A 492 40.76 -68.58 1.17
CA ASN A 492 40.69 -68.15 2.57
C ASN A 492 39.30 -67.65 2.99
N LEU A 493 38.36 -67.52 2.04
CA LEU A 493 37.01 -66.99 2.24
C LEU A 493 37.02 -65.58 2.86
N GLU A 494 37.95 -64.74 2.43
CA GLU A 494 38.17 -63.40 2.97
C GLU A 494 38.43 -62.37 1.87
N TYR A 495 38.03 -61.11 2.11
CA TYR A 495 38.38 -59.98 1.25
C TYR A 495 39.75 -59.41 1.61
N TYR A 496 40.51 -59.01 0.60
CA TYR A 496 41.76 -58.26 0.78
C TYR A 496 41.55 -56.80 0.35
N PRO A 497 42.32 -55.85 0.92
CA PRO A 497 42.15 -54.44 0.59
C PRO A 497 42.68 -54.14 -0.81
N ASP A 498 41.87 -53.38 -1.56
CA ASP A 498 42.24 -52.79 -2.85
C ASP A 498 42.48 -51.28 -2.69
N ILE A 499 43.31 -50.73 -3.55
CA ILE A 499 43.51 -49.29 -3.70
C ILE A 499 42.27 -48.71 -4.38
N PHE A 500 41.76 -47.59 -3.88
CA PHE A 500 40.78 -46.81 -4.64
C PHE A 500 41.34 -45.44 -5.05
N VAL A 501 40.79 -44.92 -6.13
CA VAL A 501 40.94 -43.53 -6.54
C VAL A 501 39.56 -42.99 -6.87
N ALA A 502 39.16 -41.92 -6.20
CA ALA A 502 37.87 -41.29 -6.42
C ALA A 502 38.06 -39.83 -6.83
N LYS A 503 37.29 -39.42 -7.85
CA LYS A 503 37.14 -38.02 -8.26
C LYS A 503 35.73 -37.57 -7.92
N LEU A 504 35.66 -36.61 -7.02
CA LEU A 504 34.44 -36.00 -6.55
C LEU A 504 34.35 -34.56 -7.03
N CYS A 505 33.14 -34.04 -7.08
CA CYS A 505 32.90 -32.65 -7.34
C CYS A 505 31.61 -32.22 -6.63
N PHE A 506 31.33 -30.92 -6.57
CA PHE A 506 30.16 -30.41 -5.88
C PHE A 506 29.46 -29.33 -6.68
N ILE A 507 28.16 -29.22 -6.47
CA ILE A 507 27.30 -28.23 -7.08
C ILE A 507 26.15 -27.90 -6.14
N GLU A 508 25.74 -26.63 -6.12
CA GLU A 508 24.58 -26.21 -5.34
C GLU A 508 23.30 -26.83 -5.90
N THR A 509 22.39 -27.25 -5.00
CA THR A 509 21.06 -27.70 -5.40
C THR A 509 20.32 -26.57 -6.10
N PRO A 510 19.85 -26.74 -7.36
CA PRO A 510 19.20 -25.67 -8.08
C PRO A 510 17.83 -25.34 -7.51
N THR A 511 17.47 -24.05 -7.55
CA THR A 511 16.15 -23.57 -7.12
C THR A 511 15.31 -23.16 -8.33
N ILE A 512 14.04 -23.54 -8.34
CA ILE A 512 13.08 -23.08 -9.34
C ILE A 512 12.29 -21.88 -8.79
N THR A 513 12.18 -20.82 -9.58
CA THR A 513 11.40 -19.62 -9.29
C THR A 513 10.40 -19.33 -10.41
N GLY A 514 9.31 -18.64 -10.08
CA GLY A 514 8.24 -18.31 -11.02
C GLY A 514 6.85 -18.60 -10.45
N PRO A 515 5.77 -18.22 -11.15
CA PRO A 515 4.42 -18.60 -10.76
C PRO A 515 4.25 -20.12 -10.83
N THR A 516 3.37 -20.69 -10.00
CA THR A 516 3.01 -22.12 -10.03
C THR A 516 1.59 -22.37 -10.53
N THR A 517 0.86 -21.32 -10.89
CA THR A 517 -0.51 -21.41 -11.39
C THR A 517 -0.71 -20.53 -12.61
N PHE A 518 -1.56 -20.98 -13.54
CA PHE A 518 -1.91 -20.24 -14.75
C PHE A 518 -3.35 -20.58 -15.19
N CYS A 519 -3.96 -19.76 -16.03
CA CYS A 519 -5.28 -20.08 -16.62
C CYS A 519 -5.10 -20.91 -17.89
N GLN A 520 -5.97 -21.90 -18.12
CA GLN A 520 -5.90 -22.77 -19.30
C GLN A 520 -5.73 -21.95 -20.60
N GLY A 521 -4.86 -22.42 -21.50
CA GLY A 521 -4.53 -21.70 -22.74
C GLY A 521 -3.50 -20.57 -22.60
N SER A 522 -3.10 -20.20 -21.38
CA SER A 522 -1.94 -19.33 -21.12
C SER A 522 -0.69 -20.15 -20.77
N SER A 523 0.44 -19.46 -20.59
CA SER A 523 1.68 -20.06 -20.09
C SER A 523 2.33 -19.20 -19.02
N ILE A 524 3.16 -19.82 -18.18
CA ILE A 524 4.01 -19.16 -17.18
C ILE A 524 5.47 -19.48 -17.45
N THR A 525 6.37 -18.63 -16.96
CA THR A 525 7.82 -18.86 -17.08
C THR A 525 8.37 -19.36 -15.75
N LEU A 526 8.96 -20.56 -15.77
CA LEU A 526 9.78 -21.07 -14.68
C LEU A 526 11.25 -20.74 -14.96
N THR A 527 12.00 -20.39 -13.91
CA THR A 527 13.41 -20.00 -13.99
C THR A 527 14.23 -20.77 -12.97
N ALA A 528 15.23 -21.49 -13.45
CA ALA A 528 16.23 -22.16 -12.61
C ALA A 528 17.34 -21.18 -12.17
N SER A 529 18.03 -21.48 -11.07
CA SER A 529 19.27 -20.79 -10.68
C SER A 529 20.34 -20.89 -11.77
N THR A 530 21.33 -19.98 -11.75
CA THR A 530 22.40 -19.96 -12.76
C THR A 530 23.26 -21.21 -12.67
N ALA A 531 23.53 -21.84 -13.81
CA ALA A 531 24.37 -23.03 -13.94
C ALA A 531 24.94 -23.11 -15.37
N SER A 532 25.86 -24.04 -15.63
CA SER A 532 26.48 -24.21 -16.95
C SER A 532 25.55 -24.89 -17.96
N SER A 533 24.68 -25.80 -17.50
CA SER A 533 23.66 -26.44 -18.34
C SER A 533 22.40 -26.81 -17.55
N TYR A 534 21.31 -27.10 -18.28
CA TYR A 534 19.99 -27.38 -17.73
C TYR A 534 19.36 -28.58 -18.44
N LEU A 535 18.63 -29.39 -17.69
CA LEU A 535 17.74 -30.44 -18.18
C LEU A 535 16.48 -30.46 -17.32
N TRP A 536 15.41 -29.88 -17.83
CA TRP A 536 14.11 -29.89 -17.18
C TRP A 536 13.41 -31.24 -17.35
N SER A 537 12.51 -31.59 -16.43
CA SER A 537 11.72 -32.83 -16.49
C SER A 537 10.88 -32.99 -17.77
N ASN A 538 10.64 -31.90 -18.50
CA ASN A 538 9.97 -31.89 -19.80
C ASN A 538 10.95 -31.94 -21.00
N GLY A 539 12.24 -32.17 -20.77
CA GLY A 539 13.28 -32.29 -21.79
C GLY A 539 13.87 -30.97 -22.30
N MET A 540 13.43 -29.82 -21.77
CA MET A 540 13.97 -28.51 -22.15
C MET A 540 15.35 -28.25 -21.53
N THR A 541 16.20 -27.45 -22.17
CA THR A 541 17.61 -27.28 -21.78
C THR A 541 18.06 -25.83 -21.54
N THR A 542 17.11 -24.90 -21.39
CA THR A 542 17.37 -23.48 -21.12
C THR A 542 17.15 -23.13 -19.64
N GLN A 543 17.80 -22.08 -19.14
CA GLN A 543 17.58 -21.60 -17.76
C GLN A 543 16.11 -21.26 -17.48
N ASN A 544 15.42 -20.67 -18.46
CA ASN A 544 14.02 -20.31 -18.39
C ASN A 544 13.22 -21.22 -19.32
N ILE A 545 12.08 -21.72 -18.85
CA ILE A 545 11.13 -22.48 -19.68
C ILE A 545 9.74 -21.89 -19.59
N ASN A 546 9.01 -21.90 -20.71
CA ASN A 546 7.59 -21.56 -20.73
C ASN A 546 6.76 -22.84 -20.60
N VAL A 547 5.87 -22.86 -19.62
CA VAL A 547 5.03 -23.99 -19.25
C VAL A 547 3.57 -23.64 -19.47
N SER A 548 2.86 -24.47 -20.23
CA SER A 548 1.42 -24.31 -20.54
C SER A 548 0.58 -25.54 -20.16
N THR A 549 1.17 -26.53 -19.49
CA THR A 549 0.50 -27.77 -19.06
C THR A 549 0.69 -27.97 -17.57
N SER A 550 -0.37 -28.39 -16.87
CA SER A 550 -0.29 -28.80 -15.47
C SER A 550 0.62 -30.01 -15.34
N GLY A 551 1.40 -30.07 -14.26
CA GLY A 551 2.31 -31.17 -14.02
C GLY A 551 3.37 -30.85 -12.98
N ASN A 552 4.23 -31.81 -12.74
CA ASN A 552 5.36 -31.69 -11.83
C ASN A 552 6.62 -31.34 -12.63
N TYR A 553 7.29 -30.26 -12.24
CA TYR A 553 8.49 -29.75 -12.89
C TYR A 553 9.66 -29.82 -11.92
N SER A 554 10.75 -30.40 -12.38
CA SER A 554 12.07 -30.35 -11.74
C SER A 554 13.11 -29.99 -12.81
N VAL A 555 14.26 -29.52 -12.37
CA VAL A 555 15.40 -29.23 -13.25
C VAL A 555 16.65 -29.87 -12.69
N THR A 556 17.36 -30.60 -13.53
CA THR A 556 18.74 -31.02 -13.27
C THR A 556 19.66 -30.00 -13.90
N VAL A 557 20.60 -29.46 -13.13
CA VAL A 557 21.62 -28.55 -13.64
C VAL A 557 22.99 -29.19 -13.54
N SER A 558 23.92 -28.78 -14.40
CA SER A 558 25.32 -29.19 -14.30
C SER A 558 26.28 -28.00 -14.36
N ASN A 559 27.45 -28.14 -13.73
CA ASN A 559 28.54 -27.16 -13.77
C ASN A 559 29.63 -27.55 -14.78
N ALA A 560 30.65 -26.71 -14.93
CA ALA A 560 31.76 -26.95 -15.85
C ALA A 560 32.61 -28.18 -15.48
N SER A 561 32.60 -28.59 -14.20
CA SER A 561 33.30 -29.76 -13.67
C SER A 561 32.56 -31.08 -13.91
N GLY A 562 31.34 -31.02 -14.49
CA GLY A 562 30.54 -32.21 -14.80
C GLY A 562 29.61 -32.67 -13.67
N CYS A 563 29.58 -31.98 -12.52
CA CYS A 563 28.65 -32.28 -11.44
C CYS A 563 27.22 -32.00 -11.87
N SER A 564 26.27 -32.79 -11.37
CA SER A 564 24.84 -32.51 -11.56
C SER A 564 24.07 -32.48 -10.26
N ALA A 565 23.09 -31.59 -10.14
CA ALA A 565 22.13 -31.62 -9.04
C ALA A 565 20.71 -31.39 -9.56
N ALA A 566 19.75 -32.08 -8.95
CA ALA A 566 18.33 -31.95 -9.25
C ALA A 566 17.65 -31.01 -8.25
N SER A 567 16.76 -30.16 -8.74
CA SER A 567 15.91 -29.33 -7.87
C SER A 567 14.88 -30.20 -7.15
N THR A 568 14.32 -29.65 -6.08
CA THR A 568 13.02 -30.15 -5.60
C THR A 568 11.96 -30.00 -6.68
N THR A 569 10.99 -30.91 -6.70
CA THR A 569 9.87 -30.88 -7.64
C THR A 569 8.89 -29.77 -7.24
N ILE A 570 8.50 -28.93 -8.20
CA ILE A 570 7.38 -28.00 -8.03
C ILE A 570 6.15 -28.47 -8.82
N THR A 571 4.96 -28.29 -8.26
CA THR A 571 3.70 -28.61 -8.96
C THR A 571 3.14 -27.35 -9.60
N VAL A 572 2.95 -27.40 -10.92
CA VAL A 572 2.31 -26.35 -11.71
C VAL A 572 0.86 -26.75 -12.01
N ILE A 573 -0.09 -25.83 -11.76
CA ILE A 573 -1.52 -26.07 -11.90
C ILE A 573 -2.14 -25.10 -12.91
N GLY A 574 -2.64 -25.65 -14.02
CA GLY A 574 -3.50 -24.97 -14.98
C GLY A 574 -4.95 -24.95 -14.52
N ASN A 575 -5.42 -23.77 -14.12
CA ASN A 575 -6.77 -23.52 -13.63
C ASN A 575 -7.76 -23.34 -14.78
N SER A 576 -8.94 -23.96 -14.64
CA SER A 576 -10.05 -23.74 -15.57
C SER A 576 -10.65 -22.33 -15.39
N TYR A 577 -11.20 -21.79 -16.47
CA TYR A 577 -11.97 -20.55 -16.42
C TYR A 577 -13.30 -20.78 -15.68
N PRO A 578 -13.82 -19.79 -14.94
CA PRO A 578 -15.19 -19.84 -14.47
C PRO A 578 -16.16 -19.91 -15.66
N PRO A 579 -17.36 -20.49 -15.49
CA PRO A 579 -18.42 -20.44 -16.50
C PRO A 579 -18.69 -18.99 -16.95
N ILE A 580 -19.06 -18.82 -18.21
CA ILE A 580 -19.42 -17.50 -18.76
C ILE A 580 -20.57 -16.92 -17.93
N PRO A 581 -20.41 -15.72 -17.33
CA PRO A 581 -21.45 -15.16 -16.48
C PRO A 581 -22.65 -14.67 -17.30
N THR A 582 -23.85 -14.88 -16.77
CA THR A 582 -25.09 -14.33 -17.33
C THR A 582 -25.54 -13.12 -16.52
N ILE A 583 -26.14 -12.12 -17.19
CA ILE A 583 -26.72 -10.93 -16.57
C ILE A 583 -28.25 -11.05 -16.66
N THR A 584 -28.92 -10.98 -15.51
CA THR A 584 -30.38 -10.98 -15.42
C THR A 584 -30.85 -9.62 -14.90
N ALA A 585 -31.80 -8.99 -15.59
CA ALA A 585 -32.43 -7.76 -15.11
C ALA A 585 -33.61 -8.10 -14.19
N GLY A 586 -33.69 -7.45 -13.02
CA GLY A 586 -34.79 -7.59 -12.06
C GLY A 586 -36.09 -6.90 -12.48
N GLY A 587 -36.13 -6.27 -13.66
CA GLY A 587 -37.24 -5.52 -14.21
C GLY A 587 -36.97 -5.09 -15.66
N THR A 588 -37.77 -4.18 -16.21
CA THR A 588 -37.56 -3.67 -17.57
C THR A 588 -36.26 -2.84 -17.64
N THR A 589 -35.44 -3.07 -18.66
CA THR A 589 -34.22 -2.28 -18.88
C THR A 589 -34.48 -0.96 -19.61
N THR A 590 -35.73 -0.67 -19.94
CA THR A 590 -36.19 0.63 -20.46
C THR A 590 -37.12 1.26 -19.43
N PHE A 591 -36.79 2.47 -18.99
CA PHE A 591 -37.57 3.23 -18.00
C PHE A 591 -37.33 4.74 -18.16
N CYS A 592 -38.21 5.55 -17.59
CA CYS A 592 -38.10 7.02 -17.63
C CYS A 592 -37.03 7.54 -16.67
N GLN A 593 -36.43 8.69 -16.97
CA GLN A 593 -35.47 9.36 -16.09
C GLN A 593 -36.02 9.51 -14.65
N GLY A 594 -35.22 9.09 -13.67
CA GLY A 594 -35.63 8.92 -12.27
C GLY A 594 -35.95 7.48 -11.87
N GLY A 595 -36.15 6.57 -12.83
CA GLY A 595 -36.24 5.13 -12.60
C GLY A 595 -34.88 4.46 -12.39
N SER A 596 -34.92 3.16 -12.07
CA SER A 596 -33.72 2.33 -11.99
C SER A 596 -34.06 0.87 -12.30
N VAL A 597 -33.05 0.10 -12.71
CA VAL A 597 -33.13 -1.36 -12.81
C VAL A 597 -31.96 -2.00 -12.06
N MET A 598 -32.23 -3.10 -11.35
CA MET A 598 -31.18 -3.92 -10.76
C MET A 598 -30.71 -4.95 -11.78
N LEU A 599 -29.42 -4.96 -12.08
CA LEU A 599 -28.79 -6.02 -12.87
C LEU A 599 -28.07 -6.98 -11.92
N THR A 600 -28.29 -8.28 -12.10
CA THR A 600 -27.72 -9.35 -11.27
C THR A 600 -26.88 -10.27 -12.14
N ALA A 601 -25.61 -10.46 -11.78
CA ALA A 601 -24.75 -11.46 -12.39
C ALA A 601 -24.97 -12.85 -11.75
N SER A 602 -24.76 -13.92 -12.52
CA SER A 602 -24.66 -15.29 -12.00
C SER A 602 -23.61 -15.42 -10.89
N LEU A 603 -23.82 -16.33 -9.93
CA LEU A 603 -22.92 -16.49 -8.78
C LEU A 603 -21.48 -16.84 -9.21
N ALA A 604 -20.52 -16.08 -8.68
CA ALA A 604 -19.07 -16.27 -8.85
C ALA A 604 -18.32 -15.77 -7.60
N ASN A 605 -16.99 -15.99 -7.55
CA ASN A 605 -16.17 -15.57 -6.41
C ASN A 605 -15.97 -14.05 -6.37
N SER A 606 -15.79 -13.39 -7.52
CA SER A 606 -15.68 -11.93 -7.60
C SER A 606 -16.28 -11.37 -8.89
N TYR A 607 -16.53 -10.06 -8.90
CA TYR A 607 -17.19 -9.35 -10.00
C TYR A 607 -16.43 -8.06 -10.32
N LEU A 608 -16.44 -7.69 -11.60
CA LEU A 608 -16.03 -6.38 -12.08
C LEU A 608 -16.96 -5.97 -13.22
N TRP A 609 -17.85 -5.03 -12.94
CA TRP A 609 -18.79 -4.46 -13.90
C TRP A 609 -18.11 -3.38 -14.76
N SER A 610 -18.64 -3.11 -15.95
CA SER A 610 -18.15 -2.04 -16.84
C SER A 610 -18.21 -0.63 -16.24
N ASN A 611 -19.03 -0.42 -15.21
CA ASN A 611 -19.09 0.82 -14.43
C ASN A 611 -18.12 0.83 -13.22
N GLY A 612 -17.27 -0.17 -13.06
CA GLY A 612 -16.29 -0.30 -11.98
C GLY A 612 -16.80 -0.93 -10.69
N ALA A 613 -18.08 -1.29 -10.58
CA ALA A 613 -18.62 -1.94 -9.39
C ALA A 613 -18.12 -3.39 -9.23
N THR A 614 -18.02 -3.89 -7.99
CA THR A 614 -17.45 -5.21 -7.66
C THR A 614 -18.40 -6.17 -6.94
N THR A 615 -19.68 -5.80 -6.83
CA THR A 615 -20.74 -6.62 -6.20
C THR A 615 -21.44 -7.51 -7.23
N GLN A 616 -22.10 -8.59 -6.78
CA GLN A 616 -22.90 -9.46 -7.66
C GLN A 616 -24.03 -8.70 -8.36
N THR A 617 -24.58 -7.67 -7.71
CA THR A 617 -25.66 -6.84 -8.22
C THR A 617 -25.22 -5.39 -8.35
N ILE A 618 -25.79 -4.70 -9.35
CA ILE A 618 -25.66 -3.25 -9.49
C ILE A 618 -27.04 -2.63 -9.71
N THR A 619 -27.23 -1.41 -9.19
CA THR A 619 -28.41 -0.59 -9.50
C THR A 619 -28.02 0.42 -10.57
N VAL A 620 -28.71 0.36 -11.71
CA VAL A 620 -28.43 1.19 -12.88
C VAL A 620 -29.51 2.26 -13.03
N THR A 621 -29.08 3.51 -13.14
CA THR A 621 -29.95 4.70 -13.29
C THR A 621 -29.67 5.50 -14.56
N SER A 622 -28.66 5.11 -15.34
CA SER A 622 -28.20 5.83 -16.54
C SER A 622 -28.23 4.92 -17.75
N SER A 623 -28.43 5.50 -18.94
CA SER A 623 -28.37 4.74 -20.20
C SER A 623 -26.95 4.25 -20.46
N GLY A 624 -26.82 3.03 -20.96
CA GLY A 624 -25.53 2.45 -21.31
C GLY A 624 -25.58 0.94 -21.50
N ASP A 625 -24.46 0.41 -22.00
CA ASP A 625 -24.26 -1.02 -22.19
C ASP A 625 -23.44 -1.59 -21.02
N TYR A 626 -24.04 -2.52 -20.28
CA TYR A 626 -23.44 -3.11 -19.10
C TYR A 626 -22.91 -4.51 -19.40
N LYS A 627 -21.67 -4.78 -18.98
CA LYS A 627 -21.06 -6.12 -18.99
C LYS A 627 -20.42 -6.40 -17.63
N VAL A 628 -20.26 -7.67 -17.29
CA VAL A 628 -19.60 -8.11 -16.05
C VAL A 628 -18.48 -9.09 -16.38
N THR A 629 -17.35 -8.93 -15.70
CA THR A 629 -16.26 -9.90 -15.68
C THR A 629 -16.26 -10.57 -14.32
N VAL A 630 -16.30 -11.89 -14.28
CA VAL A 630 -16.23 -12.65 -13.03
C VAL A 630 -14.90 -13.37 -12.95
N SER A 631 -14.36 -13.54 -11.74
CA SER A 631 -13.24 -14.43 -11.51
C SER A 631 -13.60 -15.54 -10.52
N ASN A 632 -12.89 -16.67 -10.63
CA ASN A 632 -12.93 -17.75 -9.64
C ASN A 632 -11.90 -17.52 -8.53
N ALA A 633 -11.90 -18.41 -7.52
CA ALA A 633 -10.94 -18.38 -6.42
C ALA A 633 -9.47 -18.49 -6.86
N THR A 634 -9.21 -19.03 -8.05
CA THR A 634 -7.85 -19.23 -8.60
C THR A 634 -7.39 -18.09 -9.50
N GLY A 635 -8.16 -17.00 -9.61
CA GLY A 635 -7.77 -15.77 -10.30
C GLY A 635 -8.07 -15.74 -11.81
N CYS A 636 -8.61 -16.81 -12.39
CA CYS A 636 -9.02 -16.83 -13.79
C CYS A 636 -10.33 -16.08 -13.99
N SER A 637 -10.42 -15.28 -15.06
CA SER A 637 -11.55 -14.40 -15.31
C SER A 637 -12.21 -14.63 -16.66
N THR A 638 -13.54 -14.52 -16.67
CA THR A 638 -14.39 -14.66 -17.85
C THR A 638 -15.38 -13.49 -17.90
N SER A 639 -15.54 -12.85 -19.06
CA SER A 639 -16.54 -11.80 -19.27
C SER A 639 -17.83 -12.35 -19.86
N SER A 640 -18.96 -11.68 -19.60
CA SER A 640 -20.22 -11.98 -20.28
C SER A 640 -20.08 -11.81 -21.80
N THR A 641 -20.65 -12.73 -22.58
CA THR A 641 -20.54 -12.75 -24.06
C THR A 641 -21.36 -11.65 -24.74
N GLY A 642 -22.37 -11.09 -24.07
CA GLY A 642 -23.20 -9.98 -24.55
C GLY A 642 -23.23 -8.81 -23.56
N MET A 643 -23.69 -7.66 -24.05
CA MET A 643 -23.97 -6.47 -23.25
C MET A 643 -25.46 -6.39 -22.93
N THR A 644 -25.81 -6.00 -21.71
CA THR A 644 -27.18 -5.66 -21.32
C THR A 644 -27.37 -4.17 -21.47
N THR A 645 -28.11 -3.75 -22.50
CA THR A 645 -28.43 -2.34 -22.76
C THR A 645 -29.53 -1.86 -21.81
N VAL A 646 -29.24 -0.79 -21.07
CA VAL A 646 -30.22 -0.04 -20.29
C VAL A 646 -30.50 1.28 -21.02
N THR A 647 -31.78 1.58 -21.21
CA THR A 647 -32.25 2.79 -21.90
C THR A 647 -33.10 3.64 -20.97
N VAL A 648 -32.59 4.83 -20.63
CA VAL A 648 -33.32 5.85 -19.85
C VAL A 648 -33.97 6.83 -20.80
N LEU A 649 -35.30 6.83 -20.83
CA LEU A 649 -36.11 7.72 -21.65
C LEU A 649 -36.23 9.10 -20.99
N PRO A 650 -36.04 10.21 -21.72
CA PRO A 650 -36.14 11.56 -21.14
C PRO A 650 -37.57 11.86 -20.69
N LEU A 651 -37.71 12.59 -19.58
CA LEU A 651 -38.99 13.16 -19.15
C LEU A 651 -39.46 14.23 -20.15
N PRO A 652 -40.79 14.45 -20.30
CA PRO A 652 -41.29 15.63 -21.02
C PRO A 652 -40.75 16.94 -20.40
N PRO A 653 -40.63 18.02 -21.19
CA PRO A 653 -40.27 19.34 -20.68
C PRO A 653 -41.20 19.80 -19.54
N PRO A 654 -40.73 20.63 -18.59
CA PRO A 654 -41.57 21.12 -17.50
C PRO A 654 -42.78 21.90 -18.04
N VAL A 655 -43.97 21.51 -17.59
CA VAL A 655 -45.24 22.13 -17.99
C VAL A 655 -45.57 23.29 -17.06
N ASN A 656 -45.66 24.49 -17.64
CA ASN A 656 -46.14 25.68 -16.96
C ASN A 656 -47.61 25.88 -17.28
N VAL A 657 -48.47 25.86 -16.27
CA VAL A 657 -49.89 26.20 -16.42
C VAL A 657 -50.02 27.71 -16.53
N THR A 658 -50.65 28.18 -17.60
CA THR A 658 -50.96 29.59 -17.82
C THR A 658 -52.45 29.85 -17.60
N ALA A 659 -52.79 30.99 -17.00
CA ALA A 659 -54.17 31.41 -16.78
C ALA A 659 -54.56 32.49 -17.81
N ASP A 660 -55.63 32.25 -18.55
CA ASP A 660 -56.24 33.24 -19.45
C ASP A 660 -57.40 33.92 -18.70
N GLY A 661 -57.04 34.96 -17.95
CA GLY A 661 -57.92 35.70 -17.05
C GLY A 661 -57.43 35.72 -15.60
N PRO A 662 -58.09 36.50 -14.71
CA PRO A 662 -57.72 36.56 -13.30
C PRO A 662 -58.02 35.23 -12.61
N THR A 663 -57.08 34.74 -11.79
CA THR A 663 -57.27 33.55 -10.96
C THR A 663 -58.00 33.84 -9.64
N THR A 664 -58.36 35.10 -9.39
CA THR A 664 -59.18 35.54 -8.26
C THR A 664 -60.40 36.32 -8.78
N PHE A 665 -61.61 35.86 -8.49
CA PHE A 665 -62.86 36.48 -8.98
C PHE A 665 -64.05 36.25 -8.03
N CYS A 666 -65.16 36.99 -8.23
CA CYS A 666 -66.38 36.82 -7.44
C CYS A 666 -67.22 35.61 -7.90
N GLN A 667 -68.06 35.09 -7.01
CA GLN A 667 -68.98 33.99 -7.28
C GLN A 667 -69.81 34.27 -8.56
N GLY A 668 -69.74 33.35 -9.52
CA GLY A 668 -70.32 33.50 -10.86
C GLY A 668 -69.29 33.73 -11.98
N GLY A 669 -68.03 34.06 -11.64
CA GLY A 669 -66.92 34.12 -12.59
C GLY A 669 -66.27 32.77 -12.92
N SER A 670 -65.35 32.75 -13.88
CA SER A 670 -64.50 31.59 -14.19
C SER A 670 -63.18 32.03 -14.84
N VAL A 671 -62.17 31.16 -14.84
CA VAL A 671 -60.87 31.34 -15.52
C VAL A 671 -60.54 30.11 -16.36
N ILE A 672 -59.84 30.28 -17.49
CA ILE A 672 -59.32 29.18 -18.29
C ILE A 672 -57.85 28.92 -17.90
N LEU A 673 -57.52 27.69 -17.53
CA LEU A 673 -56.14 27.25 -17.31
C LEU A 673 -55.67 26.41 -18.51
N SER A 674 -54.47 26.68 -19.03
CA SER A 674 -53.89 25.98 -20.19
C SER A 674 -52.52 25.37 -19.86
N ALA A 675 -52.32 24.10 -20.24
CA ALA A 675 -51.12 23.30 -19.96
C ALA A 675 -50.01 23.37 -21.03
N GLY A 676 -50.14 24.21 -22.07
CA GLY A 676 -49.24 24.15 -23.24
C GLY A 676 -49.44 22.86 -24.06
N ALA A 677 -48.62 22.60 -25.09
CA ALA A 677 -48.79 21.44 -25.97
C ALA A 677 -48.06 20.17 -25.45
N ALA A 678 -48.78 19.05 -25.33
CA ALA A 678 -48.28 17.73 -24.96
C ALA A 678 -49.08 16.61 -25.64
N SER A 679 -48.59 15.36 -25.58
CA SER A 679 -49.24 14.20 -26.21
C SER A 679 -50.52 13.75 -25.50
N SER A 680 -50.60 13.91 -24.18
CA SER A 680 -51.83 13.75 -23.40
C SER A 680 -51.80 14.59 -22.12
N TYR A 681 -52.97 14.85 -21.53
CA TYR A 681 -53.14 15.64 -20.32
C TYR A 681 -54.00 14.87 -19.32
N LEU A 682 -53.74 15.07 -18.03
CA LEU A 682 -54.60 14.66 -16.93
C LEU A 682 -54.54 15.73 -15.84
N TRP A 683 -55.59 16.53 -15.74
CA TRP A 683 -55.75 17.57 -14.73
C TRP A 683 -56.20 16.97 -13.39
N SER A 684 -55.93 17.67 -12.28
CA SER A 684 -56.36 17.27 -10.94
C SER A 684 -57.88 17.17 -10.76
N ASN A 685 -58.66 17.82 -11.64
CA ASN A 685 -60.12 17.69 -11.71
C ASN A 685 -60.60 16.50 -12.58
N GLY A 686 -59.68 15.69 -13.09
CA GLY A 686 -59.96 14.53 -13.96
C GLY A 686 -60.08 14.84 -15.45
N SER A 687 -59.97 16.10 -15.88
CA SER A 687 -60.04 16.45 -17.31
C SER A 687 -58.79 16.00 -18.08
N THR A 688 -58.96 15.63 -19.35
CA THR A 688 -57.87 15.20 -20.24
C THR A 688 -57.60 16.14 -21.41
N THR A 689 -58.24 17.32 -21.42
CA THR A 689 -58.08 18.36 -22.44
C THR A 689 -56.87 19.26 -22.14
N GLN A 690 -56.34 19.91 -23.17
CA GLN A 690 -55.24 20.89 -23.04
C GLN A 690 -55.60 22.08 -22.14
N ASN A 691 -56.87 22.49 -22.18
CA ASN A 691 -57.42 23.63 -21.43
C ASN A 691 -58.56 23.17 -20.54
N ILE A 692 -58.70 23.77 -19.35
CA ILE A 692 -59.85 23.58 -18.46
C ILE A 692 -60.44 24.93 -18.07
N THR A 693 -61.76 25.00 -17.95
CA THR A 693 -62.46 26.15 -17.36
C THR A 693 -62.75 25.86 -15.89
N VAL A 694 -62.36 26.77 -15.01
CA VAL A 694 -62.45 26.63 -13.56
C VAL A 694 -63.30 27.73 -12.98
N SER A 695 -64.32 27.37 -12.19
CA SER A 695 -65.24 28.29 -11.51
C SER A 695 -65.32 28.07 -9.99
N THR A 696 -64.46 27.22 -9.44
CA THR A 696 -64.42 26.84 -8.01
C THR A 696 -63.03 27.09 -7.44
N SER A 697 -62.96 27.49 -6.16
CA SER A 697 -61.68 27.65 -5.48
C SER A 697 -60.94 26.32 -5.34
N GLY A 698 -59.65 26.29 -5.62
CA GLY A 698 -58.85 25.07 -5.53
C GLY A 698 -57.46 25.19 -6.15
N ASN A 699 -56.64 24.17 -5.92
CA ASN A 699 -55.31 24.03 -6.53
C ASN A 699 -55.38 23.07 -7.72
N TYR A 700 -55.04 23.57 -8.91
CA TYR A 700 -55.09 22.81 -10.14
C TYR A 700 -53.68 22.43 -10.61
N THR A 701 -53.45 21.15 -10.86
CA THR A 701 -52.22 20.61 -11.45
C THR A 701 -52.58 19.82 -12.71
N VAL A 702 -51.63 19.70 -13.64
CA VAL A 702 -51.76 18.84 -14.83
C VAL A 702 -50.57 17.91 -14.91
N THR A 703 -50.85 16.63 -15.19
CA THR A 703 -49.84 15.64 -15.55
C THR A 703 -49.89 15.45 -17.06
N VAL A 704 -48.76 15.65 -17.74
CA VAL A 704 -48.63 15.38 -19.16
C VAL A 704 -47.80 14.13 -19.41
N MET A 705 -48.06 13.45 -20.52
CA MET A 705 -47.26 12.32 -20.99
C MET A 705 -46.67 12.63 -22.36
N ASN A 706 -45.42 12.22 -22.61
CA ASN A 706 -44.81 12.28 -23.94
C ASN A 706 -45.08 11.01 -24.76
N ALA A 707 -44.67 11.02 -26.04
CA ALA A 707 -44.82 9.87 -26.95
C ALA A 707 -44.05 8.60 -26.48
N ASN A 708 -43.08 8.75 -25.58
CA ASN A 708 -42.29 7.65 -25.02
C ASN A 708 -42.91 7.08 -23.72
N GLY A 709 -44.11 7.53 -23.32
CA GLY A 709 -44.82 7.03 -22.13
C GLY A 709 -44.35 7.60 -20.78
N CYS A 710 -43.46 8.60 -20.79
CA CYS A 710 -42.98 9.25 -19.56
C CYS A 710 -43.85 10.44 -19.18
N SER A 711 -44.15 10.60 -17.89
CA SER A 711 -45.03 11.66 -17.38
C SER A 711 -44.29 12.70 -16.52
N ALA A 712 -44.79 13.94 -16.55
CA ALA A 712 -44.36 15.02 -15.65
C ALA A 712 -45.58 15.85 -15.21
N SER A 713 -45.57 16.31 -13.96
CA SER A 713 -46.65 17.13 -13.38
C SER A 713 -46.22 18.59 -13.27
N SER A 714 -47.17 19.51 -13.49
CA SER A 714 -46.97 20.94 -13.25
C SER A 714 -46.95 21.26 -11.75
N THR A 715 -46.42 22.44 -11.40
CA THR A 715 -46.70 23.05 -10.10
C THR A 715 -48.18 23.42 -9.98
N ALA A 716 -48.70 23.52 -8.74
CA ALA A 716 -50.10 23.86 -8.49
C ALA A 716 -50.42 25.33 -8.81
N THR A 717 -51.47 25.57 -9.58
CA THR A 717 -52.04 26.91 -9.83
C THR A 717 -53.26 27.11 -8.95
N MET A 718 -53.24 28.15 -8.10
CA MET A 718 -54.31 28.46 -7.15
C MET A 718 -55.38 29.35 -7.79
N VAL A 719 -56.65 28.92 -7.71
CA VAL A 719 -57.83 29.71 -8.10
C VAL A 719 -58.65 30.04 -6.85
N THR A 720 -59.09 31.29 -6.70
CA THR A 720 -59.84 31.79 -5.53
C THR A 720 -61.14 32.47 -5.95
N VAL A 721 -62.28 32.01 -5.39
CA VAL A 721 -63.61 32.57 -5.65
C VAL A 721 -64.20 33.21 -4.38
N HIS A 722 -64.51 34.51 -4.42
CA HIS A 722 -65.09 35.26 -3.31
C HIS A 722 -66.64 35.30 -3.36
N PRO A 723 -67.35 35.10 -2.23
CA PRO A 723 -68.82 35.18 -2.20
C PRO A 723 -69.35 36.62 -2.38
N LEU A 724 -70.57 36.76 -2.89
CA LEU A 724 -71.28 38.05 -3.01
C LEU A 724 -71.81 38.53 -1.63
N PRO A 725 -71.78 39.85 -1.30
CA PRO A 725 -72.39 40.38 -0.08
C PRO A 725 -73.92 40.42 -0.12
N ILE A 726 -74.58 40.59 1.03
CA ILE A 726 -76.04 40.77 1.16
C ILE A 726 -76.34 42.24 1.52
N ALA A 727 -77.18 42.92 0.73
CA ALA A 727 -77.55 44.32 0.93
C ALA A 727 -78.94 44.47 1.59
N THR A 728 -79.02 45.11 2.76
CA THR A 728 -80.28 45.33 3.51
C THR A 728 -80.42 46.77 4.01
N ILE A 729 -81.67 47.25 4.14
CA ILE A 729 -82.02 48.59 4.69
C ILE A 729 -82.96 48.42 5.89
N THR A 730 -82.71 49.14 6.98
CA THR A 730 -83.58 49.24 8.16
C THR A 730 -83.86 50.71 8.51
N SER A 731 -85.03 51.03 9.08
CA SER A 731 -85.41 52.41 9.47
C SER A 731 -85.54 52.56 10.98
N SER A 732 -85.03 53.65 11.55
CA SER A 732 -85.07 53.91 13.00
C SER A 732 -86.29 54.71 13.49
N GLY A 733 -87.30 54.88 12.64
CA GLY A 733 -88.53 55.64 12.91
C GLY A 733 -89.59 55.41 11.84
N PRO A 734 -90.77 56.03 11.95
CA PRO A 734 -91.83 55.89 10.94
C PRO A 734 -91.35 56.45 9.60
N ILE A 735 -91.60 55.69 8.54
CA ILE A 735 -91.29 56.08 7.14
C ILE A 735 -92.40 56.92 6.50
N SER A 736 -93.39 57.36 7.29
CA SER A 736 -94.45 58.31 6.92
C SER A 736 -94.60 59.37 8.00
N PHE A 737 -94.40 60.66 7.67
CA PHE A 737 -94.39 61.78 8.63
C PHE A 737 -94.81 63.12 8.02
N CYS A 738 -95.24 64.10 8.83
CA CYS A 738 -95.62 65.45 8.35
C CYS A 738 -94.39 66.26 7.88
N GLN A 739 -94.62 67.15 6.91
CA GLN A 739 -93.63 68.07 6.34
C GLN A 739 -92.91 68.86 7.45
N GLY A 740 -91.58 68.76 7.48
CA GLY A 740 -90.71 69.31 8.53
C GLY A 740 -89.99 68.25 9.38
N ASN A 741 -90.44 66.99 9.38
CA ASN A 741 -89.78 65.87 10.07
C ASN A 741 -88.83 65.07 9.15
N SER A 742 -88.13 64.07 9.71
CA SER A 742 -87.22 63.17 8.96
C SER A 742 -87.11 61.78 9.60
N VAL A 743 -86.69 60.77 8.81
CA VAL A 743 -86.37 59.40 9.27
C VAL A 743 -84.93 59.02 8.91
N THR A 744 -84.27 58.21 9.73
CA THR A 744 -82.94 57.66 9.42
C THR A 744 -83.06 56.23 8.87
N LEU A 745 -82.49 55.98 7.69
CA LEU A 745 -82.32 54.67 7.08
C LEU A 745 -80.88 54.18 7.29
N THR A 746 -80.69 52.91 7.63
CA THR A 746 -79.40 52.28 7.96
C THR A 746 -79.18 51.03 7.11
N ALA A 747 -77.99 50.88 6.54
CA ALA A 747 -77.56 49.71 5.78
C ALA A 747 -76.91 48.64 6.69
N GLY A 748 -77.08 47.36 6.35
CA GLY A 748 -76.35 46.26 6.98
C GLY A 748 -74.83 46.37 6.77
N PRO A 749 -73.97 45.77 7.64
CA PRO A 749 -72.53 46.00 7.63
C PRO A 749 -71.85 45.55 6.33
N ALA A 750 -71.01 46.41 5.77
CA ALA A 750 -70.21 46.16 4.57
C ALA A 750 -68.90 46.97 4.57
N SER A 751 -68.00 46.67 3.61
CA SER A 751 -66.72 47.37 3.47
C SER A 751 -66.87 48.75 2.80
N SER A 752 -67.90 48.95 1.98
CA SER A 752 -68.31 50.28 1.50
C SER A 752 -69.80 50.33 1.18
N TYR A 753 -70.34 51.55 1.14
CA TYR A 753 -71.76 51.85 0.94
C TYR A 753 -71.91 52.87 -0.19
N LEU A 754 -72.94 52.72 -1.01
CA LEU A 754 -73.41 53.72 -1.97
C LEU A 754 -74.95 53.72 -2.02
N TRP A 755 -75.56 54.74 -1.44
CA TRP A 755 -77.01 54.94 -1.47
C TRP A 755 -77.46 55.56 -2.80
N SER A 756 -78.70 55.31 -3.19
CA SER A 756 -79.36 55.94 -4.35
C SER A 756 -79.36 57.47 -4.35
N ASN A 757 -79.24 58.13 -3.19
CA ASN A 757 -79.09 59.57 -3.07
C ASN A 757 -77.62 60.05 -3.18
N GLY A 758 -76.70 59.14 -3.48
CA GLY A 758 -75.26 59.41 -3.61
C GLY A 758 -74.45 59.33 -2.30
N SER A 759 -75.08 59.07 -1.16
CA SER A 759 -74.35 58.98 0.12
C SER A 759 -73.51 57.70 0.21
N THR A 760 -72.35 57.78 0.87
CA THR A 760 -71.45 56.64 1.09
C THR A 760 -71.33 56.22 2.56
N THR A 761 -72.18 56.77 3.43
CA THR A 761 -72.24 56.41 4.86
C THR A 761 -73.14 55.21 5.10
N GLN A 762 -72.95 54.50 6.22
CA GLN A 762 -73.84 53.38 6.60
C GLN A 762 -75.28 53.84 6.86
N ASN A 763 -75.48 55.09 7.27
CA ASN A 763 -76.79 55.67 7.60
C ASN A 763 -77.03 56.98 6.83
N ILE A 764 -78.29 57.21 6.45
CA ILE A 764 -78.76 58.45 5.81
C ILE A 764 -80.00 58.96 6.54
N THR A 765 -80.12 60.29 6.67
CA THR A 765 -81.34 60.94 7.15
C THR A 765 -82.13 61.48 5.97
N VAL A 766 -83.41 61.14 5.90
CA VAL A 766 -84.31 61.41 4.79
C VAL A 766 -85.49 62.25 5.28
N SER A 767 -85.70 63.41 4.64
CA SER A 767 -86.80 64.34 4.91
C SER A 767 -87.71 64.59 3.69
N SER A 768 -87.49 63.87 2.59
CA SER A 768 -88.23 63.99 1.34
C SER A 768 -88.78 62.64 0.88
N SER A 769 -89.99 62.65 0.31
CA SER A 769 -90.62 61.45 -0.23
C SER A 769 -89.79 60.84 -1.37
N GLY A 770 -89.63 59.52 -1.38
CA GLY A 770 -88.84 58.83 -2.41
C GLY A 770 -88.55 57.36 -2.09
N ASN A 771 -87.96 56.65 -3.06
CA ASN A 771 -87.53 55.26 -2.94
C ASN A 771 -86.00 55.21 -2.78
N TYR A 772 -85.52 54.64 -1.68
CA TYR A 772 -84.09 54.56 -1.35
C TYR A 772 -83.56 53.14 -1.50
N THR A 773 -82.50 52.94 -2.28
CA THR A 773 -81.71 51.69 -2.38
C THR A 773 -80.26 51.90 -1.91
N ILE A 774 -79.57 50.82 -1.55
CA ILE A 774 -78.13 50.80 -1.20
C ILE A 774 -77.39 49.76 -2.03
N THR A 775 -76.20 50.09 -2.52
CA THR A 775 -75.20 49.14 -3.03
C THR A 775 -74.07 49.00 -2.01
N VAL A 776 -73.73 47.77 -1.65
CA VAL A 776 -72.67 47.45 -0.70
C VAL A 776 -71.58 46.60 -1.34
N MET A 777 -70.33 46.78 -0.92
CA MET A 777 -69.18 45.97 -1.36
C MET A 777 -68.49 45.32 -0.16
N ASN A 778 -68.05 44.06 -0.29
CA ASN A 778 -67.26 43.36 0.72
C ASN A 778 -65.75 43.50 0.51
N ALA A 779 -64.95 42.96 1.45
CA ALA A 779 -63.50 43.00 1.41
C ALA A 779 -62.89 42.22 0.21
N GLY A 780 -63.65 41.31 -0.41
CA GLY A 780 -63.25 40.57 -1.61
C GLY A 780 -63.53 41.31 -2.92
N GLY A 781 -63.93 42.59 -2.87
CA GLY A 781 -64.23 43.41 -4.04
C GLY A 781 -65.56 43.10 -4.73
N CYS A 782 -66.41 42.25 -4.13
CA CYS A 782 -67.70 41.86 -4.69
C CYS A 782 -68.81 42.79 -4.20
N SER A 783 -69.72 43.20 -5.09
CA SER A 783 -70.80 44.17 -4.81
C SER A 783 -72.21 43.59 -4.98
N ALA A 784 -73.17 44.05 -4.17
CA ALA A 784 -74.60 43.72 -4.29
C ALA A 784 -75.50 44.92 -3.91
N SER A 785 -76.71 44.99 -4.46
CA SER A 785 -77.68 46.07 -4.22
C SER A 785 -78.95 45.59 -3.51
N SER A 786 -79.55 46.44 -2.67
CA SER A 786 -80.77 46.14 -1.91
C SER A 786 -82.04 46.35 -2.75
N VAL A 787 -83.15 45.80 -2.27
CA VAL A 787 -84.50 46.25 -2.66
C VAL A 787 -84.77 47.68 -2.15
N ALA A 788 -85.72 48.40 -2.76
CA ALA A 788 -86.02 49.81 -2.43
C ALA A 788 -86.93 49.98 -1.20
N THR A 789 -86.63 50.97 -0.35
CA THR A 789 -87.47 51.40 0.80
C THR A 789 -88.16 52.74 0.49
N SER A 790 -89.49 52.79 0.58
CA SER A 790 -90.30 53.99 0.27
C SER A 790 -90.59 54.87 1.49
N VAL A 791 -90.18 56.14 1.44
CA VAL A 791 -90.45 57.15 2.47
C VAL A 791 -91.52 58.14 1.96
N THR A 792 -92.48 58.54 2.82
CA THR A 792 -93.60 59.44 2.50
C THR A 792 -93.65 60.65 3.44
N VAL A 793 -93.83 61.85 2.89
CA VAL A 793 -93.94 63.12 3.64
C VAL A 793 -95.28 63.79 3.36
N ASN A 794 -96.09 64.01 4.40
CA ASN A 794 -97.46 64.55 4.31
C ASN A 794 -97.50 66.09 4.46
N PRO A 795 -98.23 66.85 3.61
CA PRO A 795 -98.27 68.32 3.66
C PRO A 795 -99.07 68.87 4.86
N LEU A 796 -98.72 70.09 5.32
CA LEU A 796 -99.46 70.82 6.37
C LEU A 796 -100.75 71.47 5.81
N PRO A 797 -101.84 71.60 6.60
CA PRO A 797 -103.05 72.32 6.18
C PRO A 797 -102.85 73.83 6.08
N LEU A 798 -103.60 74.49 5.18
CA LEU A 798 -103.58 75.95 5.00
C LEU A 798 -104.76 76.59 5.75
N VAL A 799 -104.50 77.63 6.54
CA VAL A 799 -105.51 78.48 7.18
C VAL A 799 -105.05 79.95 7.13
N ASP A 800 -105.97 80.85 6.82
CA ASP A 800 -105.75 82.31 6.73
C ASP A 800 -107.06 83.01 7.12
N LEU A 801 -107.03 83.75 8.22
CA LEU A 801 -108.12 84.52 8.80
C LEU A 801 -108.24 85.92 8.18
N GLY A 802 -107.34 86.27 7.27
CA GLY A 802 -107.27 87.56 6.62
C GLY A 802 -106.50 88.61 7.43
N VAL A 803 -106.47 89.83 6.91
CA VAL A 803 -105.73 90.95 7.52
C VAL A 803 -106.46 91.53 8.73
N ASP A 804 -105.69 92.07 9.68
CA ASP A 804 -106.22 92.80 10.84
C ASP A 804 -107.24 93.87 10.43
N THR A 805 -108.40 93.85 11.08
CA THR A 805 -109.57 94.61 10.65
C THR A 805 -109.96 95.70 11.65
N ILE A 806 -110.27 96.91 11.14
CA ILE A 806 -110.77 98.03 11.93
C ILE A 806 -112.26 98.27 11.61
N LEU A 807 -113.12 98.27 12.63
CA LEU A 807 -114.57 98.45 12.51
C LEU A 807 -115.03 99.80 13.09
N GLN A 808 -116.21 100.29 12.68
CA GLN A 808 -116.86 101.46 13.31
C GLN A 808 -117.61 101.03 14.57
N GLN A 809 -117.65 101.87 15.62
CA GLN A 809 -118.21 101.49 16.93
C GLN A 809 -119.65 100.96 16.79
N GLY A 810 -119.88 99.70 17.16
CA GLY A 810 -121.17 99.00 17.04
C GLY A 810 -121.30 97.96 15.93
N GLN A 811 -120.28 97.76 15.08
CA GLN A 811 -120.25 96.69 14.06
C GLN A 811 -119.65 95.37 14.56
N GLN A 812 -120.04 94.24 13.94
CA GLN A 812 -119.51 92.89 14.18
C GLN A 812 -118.93 92.28 12.88
N ILE A 813 -117.97 91.36 12.99
CA ILE A 813 -117.36 90.62 11.86
C ILE A 813 -117.46 89.10 12.08
N ILE A 814 -117.58 88.33 11.00
CA ILE A 814 -117.45 86.87 11.02
C ILE A 814 -116.05 86.51 10.55
N LEU A 815 -115.30 85.77 11.37
CA LEU A 815 -114.02 85.18 10.99
C LEU A 815 -114.27 83.75 10.49
N ASP A 816 -113.74 83.40 9.33
CA ASP A 816 -113.96 82.12 8.64
C ASP A 816 -112.64 81.43 8.36
N ALA A 817 -112.45 80.24 8.94
CA ALA A 817 -111.27 79.40 8.76
C ALA A 817 -111.54 78.17 7.88
N THR A 818 -112.71 78.09 7.23
CA THR A 818 -113.21 76.86 6.58
C THR A 818 -112.23 76.30 5.55
N GLY A 819 -111.87 75.03 5.72
CA GLY A 819 -111.14 74.24 4.73
C GLY A 819 -111.62 72.78 4.68
N PRO A 820 -111.45 72.08 3.54
CA PRO A 820 -111.96 70.73 3.35
C PRO A 820 -111.30 69.73 4.32
N GLY A 821 -112.12 69.03 5.09
CA GLY A 821 -111.67 67.95 6.00
C GLY A 821 -110.81 68.43 7.18
N LEU A 822 -110.87 69.72 7.53
CA LEU A 822 -110.16 70.28 8.67
C LEU A 822 -111.02 70.22 9.94
N THR A 823 -110.36 70.00 11.09
CA THR A 823 -110.93 70.25 12.42
C THR A 823 -110.37 71.55 12.99
N TYR A 824 -111.19 72.31 13.72
CA TYR A 824 -110.88 73.68 14.16
C TYR A 824 -110.80 73.79 15.68
N PHE A 825 -109.90 74.63 16.16
CA PHE A 825 -109.82 75.00 17.56
C PHE A 825 -109.46 76.48 17.68
N TRP A 826 -110.43 77.30 18.08
CA TRP A 826 -110.27 78.75 18.20
C TRP A 826 -109.78 79.16 19.59
N SER A 827 -109.13 80.32 19.69
CA SER A 827 -108.74 80.94 20.98
C SER A 827 -109.94 81.30 21.86
N THR A 828 -111.14 81.37 21.29
CA THR A 828 -112.42 81.53 22.02
C THR A 828 -112.92 80.22 22.65
N GLY A 829 -112.28 79.08 22.35
CA GLY A 829 -112.74 77.74 22.70
C GLY A 829 -113.74 77.14 21.72
N ALA A 830 -114.12 77.86 20.65
CA ALA A 830 -115.00 77.32 19.61
C ALA A 830 -114.26 76.26 18.75
N THR A 831 -115.01 75.28 18.24
CA THR A 831 -114.51 74.25 17.32
C THR A 831 -115.22 74.26 15.96
N THR A 832 -116.01 75.31 15.72
CA THR A 832 -116.74 75.54 14.47
C THR A 832 -115.81 76.16 13.42
N PRO A 833 -116.11 76.00 12.10
CA PRO A 833 -115.31 76.61 11.04
C PRO A 833 -115.31 78.14 11.05
N THR A 834 -116.33 78.78 11.63
CA THR A 834 -116.42 80.25 11.76
C THR A 834 -116.76 80.69 13.18
N ILE A 835 -116.40 81.93 13.53
CA ILE A 835 -116.80 82.60 14.76
C ILE A 835 -117.27 84.04 14.46
N THR A 836 -118.22 84.56 15.23
CA THR A 836 -118.63 85.98 15.14
C THR A 836 -117.98 86.78 16.28
N VAL A 837 -117.38 87.90 15.93
CA VAL A 837 -116.60 88.76 16.82
C VAL A 837 -117.20 90.17 16.86
N ASN A 838 -117.46 90.67 18.06
CA ASN A 838 -118.08 91.98 18.32
C ASN A 838 -117.31 92.81 19.36
N SER A 839 -116.15 92.33 19.81
CA SER A 839 -115.28 93.00 20.77
C SER A 839 -113.87 93.14 20.19
N MET A 840 -113.14 94.19 20.58
CA MET A 840 -111.73 94.29 20.22
C MET A 840 -110.92 93.17 20.85
N GLY A 841 -109.97 92.60 20.12
CA GLY A 841 -109.13 91.49 20.57
C GLY A 841 -108.41 90.79 19.43
N THR A 842 -107.52 89.87 19.79
CA THR A 842 -106.83 88.96 18.86
C THR A 842 -107.47 87.58 18.91
N TYR A 843 -107.84 87.05 17.75
CA TYR A 843 -108.47 85.75 17.59
C TYR A 843 -107.52 84.82 16.85
N ALA A 844 -107.37 83.57 17.32
CA ALA A 844 -106.51 82.56 16.71
C ALA A 844 -107.33 81.31 16.38
N VAL A 845 -106.97 80.59 15.31
CA VAL A 845 -107.49 79.25 15.02
C VAL A 845 -106.35 78.29 14.72
N THR A 846 -106.41 77.09 15.29
CA THR A 846 -105.58 75.95 14.88
C THR A 846 -106.45 74.99 14.07
N VAL A 847 -105.96 74.60 12.89
CA VAL A 847 -106.59 73.61 12.01
C VAL A 847 -105.77 72.32 11.92
N THR A 848 -106.43 71.17 11.88
CA THR A 848 -105.78 69.85 11.70
C THR A 848 -106.37 69.11 10.50
N ASN A 849 -105.53 68.52 9.65
CA ASN A 849 -106.00 67.70 8.52
C ASN A 849 -106.17 66.21 8.87
N SER A 850 -106.71 65.43 7.93
CA SER A 850 -106.97 63.99 8.11
C SER A 850 -105.71 63.12 8.24
N GLN A 851 -104.51 63.65 7.97
CA GLN A 851 -103.22 62.98 8.16
C GLN A 851 -102.56 63.34 9.51
N GLY A 852 -103.27 64.09 10.37
CA GLY A 852 -102.81 64.49 11.70
C GLY A 852 -101.86 65.69 11.72
N CYS A 853 -101.64 66.37 10.59
CA CYS A 853 -100.77 67.55 10.52
C CYS A 853 -101.57 68.83 10.88
N THR A 854 -100.97 69.73 11.67
CA THR A 854 -101.61 70.95 12.19
C THR A 854 -101.01 72.25 11.62
N SER A 855 -101.82 73.31 11.56
CA SER A 855 -101.41 74.69 11.21
C SER A 855 -102.27 75.69 11.99
N PHE A 856 -101.83 76.94 12.16
CA PHE A 856 -102.59 77.95 12.91
C PHE A 856 -102.46 79.34 12.28
N ASP A 857 -103.46 80.20 12.51
CA ASP A 857 -103.43 81.61 12.10
C ASP A 857 -104.13 82.55 13.11
N THR A 858 -103.83 83.86 13.06
CA THR A 858 -104.31 84.88 14.00
C THR A 858 -104.75 86.17 13.31
N ILE A 859 -105.82 86.82 13.79
CA ILE A 859 -106.31 88.13 13.33
C ILE A 859 -106.65 89.07 14.49
N VAL A 860 -106.37 90.37 14.35
CA VAL A 860 -106.68 91.43 15.31
C VAL A 860 -107.86 92.29 14.85
N VAL A 861 -108.80 92.58 15.76
CA VAL A 861 -109.98 93.46 15.49
C VAL A 861 -109.95 94.71 16.39
N THR A 862 -110.06 95.92 15.82
CA THR A 862 -110.02 97.23 16.55
C THR A 862 -111.08 98.26 16.08
N PHE A 863 -111.30 99.39 16.79
CA PHE A 863 -112.32 100.44 16.47
C PHE A 863 -111.75 101.89 16.52
N THR A 864 -112.22 102.85 15.69
CA THR A 864 -111.62 104.22 15.56
C THR A 864 -112.55 105.46 15.73
N THR A 865 -111.99 106.61 16.16
CA THR A 865 -112.55 108.01 16.16
C THR A 865 -111.62 109.02 15.42
N SER A 866 -112.10 110.20 14.98
CA SER A 866 -111.55 111.01 13.85
C SER A 866 -110.38 112.04 14.10
N THR A 867 -109.43 112.07 13.13
CA THR A 867 -108.50 113.14 12.56
C THR A 867 -107.08 113.51 13.12
N SER A 868 -106.05 113.45 12.21
CA SER A 868 -104.87 114.33 11.89
C SER A 868 -103.35 113.96 12.18
N ASP A 869 -102.46 114.19 11.16
CA ASP A 869 -100.99 114.58 11.12
C ASP A 869 -99.81 113.61 10.70
N GLN A 870 -98.71 114.17 10.12
CA GLN A 870 -97.67 113.71 9.13
C GLN A 870 -96.32 113.04 9.59
N ARG A 871 -95.49 112.45 8.64
CA ARG A 871 -94.03 112.76 8.32
C ARG A 871 -93.21 111.78 7.40
N VAL A 872 -92.65 112.33 6.29
CA VAL A 872 -91.34 112.24 5.51
C VAL A 872 -90.47 110.94 5.31
N LYS A 873 -89.91 110.72 4.07
CA LYS A 873 -88.95 109.66 3.61
C LYS A 873 -87.48 110.15 3.40
N PHE A 874 -86.45 109.32 3.64
CA PHE A 874 -84.98 109.60 3.65
C PHE A 874 -84.23 109.46 2.27
N LYS A 875 -83.26 110.33 1.92
CA LYS A 875 -82.49 110.35 0.63
C LYS A 875 -80.98 110.74 0.81
N ILE A 876 -80.06 110.19 -0.01
CA ILE A 876 -78.58 110.42 0.05
C ILE A 876 -78.00 110.80 -1.34
N THR A 877 -77.01 111.71 -1.40
CA THR A 877 -76.31 112.11 -2.64
C THR A 877 -74.78 112.17 -2.45
N VAL A 878 -73.99 111.74 -3.44
CA VAL A 878 -72.50 111.78 -3.46
C VAL A 878 -72.01 112.51 -4.71
N SER A 879 -71.07 113.46 -4.57
CA SER A 879 -70.52 114.24 -5.69
C SER A 879 -69.16 114.89 -5.37
N PRO A 880 -68.20 114.97 -6.31
CA PRO A 880 -68.22 114.36 -7.65
C PRO A 880 -68.01 112.84 -7.59
N ASN A 881 -68.58 112.13 -8.57
CA ASN A 881 -68.41 110.69 -8.74
C ASN A 881 -68.58 110.36 -10.24
N PRO A 882 -67.51 110.07 -11.01
CA PRO A 882 -66.15 109.73 -10.55
C PRO A 882 -65.34 110.88 -9.93
N THR A 883 -64.27 110.57 -9.19
CA THR A 883 -63.35 111.56 -8.59
C THR A 883 -61.89 111.11 -8.62
N ASP A 884 -60.96 112.07 -8.68
CA ASP A 884 -59.50 111.84 -8.65
C ASP A 884 -58.88 112.04 -7.28
N GLU A 885 -59.58 112.66 -6.32
CA GLU A 885 -59.00 112.97 -4.98
C GLU A 885 -60.02 112.98 -3.85
N ILE A 886 -61.17 113.65 -4.00
CA ILE A 886 -62.14 113.84 -2.90
C ILE A 886 -63.59 113.61 -3.33
N ILE A 887 -64.44 113.15 -2.40
CA ILE A 887 -65.91 113.12 -2.58
C ILE A 887 -66.61 113.96 -1.53
N HIS A 888 -67.81 114.43 -1.85
CA HIS A 888 -68.72 115.03 -0.89
C HIS A 888 -70.01 114.23 -0.74
N ILE A 889 -70.51 114.14 0.50
CA ILE A 889 -71.70 113.37 0.90
C ILE A 889 -72.71 114.32 1.55
N THR A 890 -73.98 114.24 1.14
CA THR A 890 -75.12 114.91 1.78
C THR A 890 -76.30 113.96 1.98
N CYS A 891 -77.02 114.12 3.09
CA CYS A 891 -78.22 113.35 3.44
C CYS A 891 -79.43 114.28 3.61
N GLN A 892 -80.64 113.75 3.40
CA GLN A 892 -81.91 114.45 3.64
C GLN A 892 -82.93 113.53 4.34
N GLY A 893 -83.54 113.99 5.43
CA GLY A 893 -84.58 113.28 6.18
C GLY A 893 -84.11 112.40 7.36
N GLY A 894 -82.87 112.55 7.86
CA GLY A 894 -82.35 111.83 9.03
C GLY A 894 -80.84 112.00 9.26
N SER A 895 -80.24 111.24 10.18
CA SER A 895 -78.80 111.31 10.50
C SER A 895 -78.14 109.93 10.54
N THR A 896 -76.87 109.85 10.13
CA THR A 896 -76.06 108.63 10.12
C THR A 896 -74.91 108.74 11.11
N SER A 897 -74.64 107.67 11.86
CA SER A 897 -73.58 107.59 12.88
C SER A 897 -72.25 107.05 12.35
N LEU A 898 -72.23 106.50 11.14
CA LEU A 898 -71.03 105.87 10.59
C LEU A 898 -71.02 105.95 9.06
N ALA A 899 -69.88 106.36 8.50
CA ALA A 899 -69.57 106.31 7.08
C ALA A 899 -68.32 105.45 6.84
N GLN A 900 -68.43 104.42 6.00
CA GLN A 900 -67.31 103.54 5.66
C GLN A 900 -67.15 103.45 4.15
N ILE A 901 -65.91 103.51 3.68
CA ILE A 901 -65.57 103.14 2.31
C ILE A 901 -65.03 101.72 2.34
N ILE A 902 -65.71 100.84 1.64
CA ILE A 902 -65.36 99.42 1.52
C ILE A 902 -64.96 99.10 0.07
N ASP A 903 -64.05 98.15 -0.10
CA ASP A 903 -63.72 97.61 -1.42
C ASP A 903 -64.80 96.63 -1.94
N ASN A 904 -64.59 96.09 -3.14
CA ASN A 904 -65.50 95.14 -3.79
C ASN A 904 -65.58 93.77 -3.08
N LEU A 905 -64.68 93.49 -2.12
CA LEU A 905 -64.74 92.29 -1.27
C LEU A 905 -65.38 92.58 0.09
N GLY A 906 -65.79 93.84 0.35
CA GLY A 906 -66.45 94.27 1.58
C GLY A 906 -65.49 94.65 2.71
N LYS A 907 -64.18 94.76 2.45
CA LYS A 907 -63.20 95.18 3.45
C LYS A 907 -63.25 96.69 3.64
N VAL A 908 -63.35 97.15 4.89
CA VAL A 908 -63.32 98.57 5.25
C VAL A 908 -61.93 99.15 5.01
N ILE A 909 -61.85 100.15 4.15
CA ILE A 909 -60.62 100.87 3.80
C ILE A 909 -60.55 102.21 4.54
N ILE A 910 -61.67 102.92 4.63
CA ILE A 910 -61.79 104.15 5.42
C ILE A 910 -63.03 104.01 6.30
N GLU A 911 -62.90 104.39 7.56
CA GLU A 911 -64.00 104.52 8.50
C GLU A 911 -64.00 105.92 9.09
N ASP A 912 -65.11 106.62 8.92
CA ASP A 912 -65.35 107.93 9.49
C ASP A 912 -66.59 107.87 10.38
N THR A 913 -66.39 108.12 11.67
CA THR A 913 -67.43 108.11 12.71
C THR A 913 -68.10 109.49 12.86
N ALA A 914 -67.72 110.47 12.04
CA ALA A 914 -68.36 111.79 12.06
C ALA A 914 -69.77 111.75 11.45
N LEU A 915 -70.74 112.32 12.17
CA LEU A 915 -72.15 112.33 11.78
C LEU A 915 -72.38 113.06 10.44
N VAL A 916 -73.10 112.40 9.52
CA VAL A 916 -73.74 113.03 8.34
C VAL A 916 -75.21 113.20 8.66
N SER A 917 -75.64 114.42 8.90
CA SER A 917 -77.04 114.78 9.20
C SER A 917 -77.66 115.54 8.04
N ASP A 918 -78.99 115.67 8.07
CA ASP A 918 -79.78 116.40 7.08
C ASP A 918 -79.16 117.77 6.73
N GLY A 919 -78.86 118.00 5.45
CA GLY A 919 -78.31 119.26 4.94
C GLY A 919 -76.80 119.52 5.19
N VAL A 920 -76.06 118.62 5.86
CA VAL A 920 -74.62 118.80 6.12
C VAL A 920 -73.78 118.12 5.03
N LYS A 921 -72.94 118.90 4.35
CA LYS A 921 -71.98 118.41 3.34
C LYS A 921 -70.69 117.95 4.03
N ARG A 922 -70.35 116.66 3.89
CA ARG A 922 -69.10 116.08 4.40
C ARG A 922 -68.17 115.71 3.26
N THR A 923 -66.87 115.94 3.45
CA THR A 923 -65.83 115.67 2.45
C THR A 923 -64.94 114.55 2.93
N LEU A 924 -64.73 113.53 2.08
CA LEU A 924 -63.76 112.46 2.34
C LEU A 924 -62.66 112.51 1.28
N SER A 925 -61.40 112.41 1.72
CA SER A 925 -60.25 112.28 0.83
C SER A 925 -59.97 110.82 0.51
N LEU A 926 -59.77 110.55 -0.78
CA LEU A 926 -59.44 109.28 -1.38
C LEU A 926 -58.05 109.32 -2.02
N GLU A 927 -57.21 110.30 -1.71
CA GLU A 927 -55.90 110.53 -2.34
C GLU A 927 -54.94 109.33 -2.17
N LYS A 928 -55.01 108.64 -1.03
CA LYS A 928 -54.17 107.46 -0.74
C LYS A 928 -54.76 106.15 -1.25
N MET A 929 -55.89 106.19 -1.94
CA MET A 929 -56.56 104.99 -2.47
C MET A 929 -56.21 104.83 -3.96
N PRO A 930 -55.85 103.60 -4.41
CA PRO A 930 -55.66 103.32 -5.83
C PRO A 930 -56.94 103.57 -6.65
N SER A 931 -56.79 103.82 -7.95
CA SER A 931 -57.91 103.90 -8.88
C SER A 931 -58.73 102.60 -8.88
N GLY A 932 -60.06 102.71 -8.79
CA GLY A 932 -60.95 101.56 -8.64
C GLY A 932 -62.38 101.92 -8.23
N ILE A 933 -63.25 100.91 -8.19
CA ILE A 933 -64.63 101.04 -7.70
C ILE A 933 -64.67 100.66 -6.21
N TYR A 934 -65.19 101.57 -5.41
CA TYR A 934 -65.41 101.41 -3.97
C TYR A 934 -66.89 101.64 -3.63
N TYR A 935 -67.31 101.29 -2.42
CA TYR A 935 -68.67 101.54 -1.94
C TYR A 935 -68.67 102.31 -0.63
N LEU A 936 -69.45 103.39 -0.58
CA LEU A 936 -69.76 104.11 0.65
C LEU A 936 -70.94 103.46 1.34
N ARG A 937 -70.71 102.92 2.54
CA ARG A 937 -71.74 102.40 3.45
C ARG A 937 -72.02 103.42 4.55
N LEU A 938 -73.28 103.82 4.69
CA LEU A 938 -73.76 104.71 5.74
C LEU A 938 -74.71 103.96 6.67
N VAL A 939 -74.48 104.05 7.98
CA VAL A 939 -75.30 103.41 9.02
C VAL A 939 -75.94 104.48 9.89
N GLY A 940 -77.25 104.37 10.12
CA GLY A 940 -78.02 105.18 11.06
C GLY A 940 -78.92 104.29 11.92
N ASN A 941 -79.59 104.87 12.92
CA ASN A 941 -80.48 104.11 13.82
C ASN A 941 -81.61 103.42 13.04
N GLY A 942 -81.45 102.11 12.82
CA GLY A 942 -82.43 101.25 12.15
C GLY A 942 -82.30 101.15 10.63
N PHE A 943 -81.26 101.72 9.99
CA PHE A 943 -81.04 101.55 8.55
C PHE A 943 -79.55 101.54 8.15
N THR A 944 -79.26 100.83 7.06
CA THR A 944 -77.95 100.88 6.36
C THR A 944 -78.20 101.13 4.87
N LYS A 945 -77.47 102.07 4.28
CA LYS A 945 -77.53 102.38 2.85
C LYS A 945 -76.12 102.39 2.24
N THR A 946 -76.00 101.87 1.02
CA THR A 946 -74.72 101.75 0.32
C THR A 946 -74.81 102.41 -1.06
N VAL A 947 -73.79 103.18 -1.44
CA VAL A 947 -73.68 103.88 -2.75
C VAL A 947 -72.30 103.62 -3.35
N SER A 948 -72.20 103.36 -4.65
CA SER A 948 -70.91 103.16 -5.33
C SER A 948 -70.16 104.47 -5.58
N ILE A 949 -68.83 104.44 -5.49
CA ILE A 949 -67.90 105.52 -5.78
C ILE A 949 -66.85 105.01 -6.75
N VAL A 950 -66.50 105.80 -7.76
CA VAL A 950 -65.46 105.50 -8.74
C VAL A 950 -64.29 106.45 -8.52
N LYS A 951 -63.13 105.88 -8.14
CA LYS A 951 -61.84 106.57 -8.07
C LYS A 951 -61.13 106.41 -9.41
N GLN A 952 -60.82 107.51 -10.08
CA GLN A 952 -60.00 107.50 -11.29
C GLN A 952 -58.52 107.62 -10.95
#